data_AF-A0A7X8ECM6-F1
#
_entry.id   AF-A0A7X8ECM6-F1
#
_cell.length_a   1.000
_cell.length_b   1.000
_cell.length_c   1.000
_cell.angle_alpha   90.00
_cell.angle_beta   90.00
_cell.angle_gamma   90.00
#
_symmetry.space_group_name_H-M   'P 1'
#
loop_
_entity.id
_entity.type
_entity.pdbx_description
1 polymer ?
#
loop_
_entity_poly.entity_id
_entity_poly.type
_entity_poly.pdbx_seq_one_letter_code
_entity_poly.pdbx_strand_id
1 'polypeptide(L)'
;MKYMANTIKNFILAEAKNKTGTFKFILPSYPSGLLLTLGKRLAEEFSRVVGHRVRFIYGVAYRLGKEWHDHGTSNDRTNFKSICQSGWYNSDNNLTNLRNELRKPDEDCLVIVLAGYDHIDDQGSLLDFFHLDQQTIWNLCLKKSFKSWVLASLQTEVDQVDGTSEIDKIAEVFSSLYEYGLTDLLGVSIHLESLDFTGMMSSDDAYLHLLSNLINFKLPCMIGLAGSRVGRKGIGSYIAPALEFFNYSRFLEQGKRKTALKKIEQFRAIIDSEQIDSRVLGDFKSPTALLDTLKDYIENRSPNACEILKTADFIFIHNRILNYKPRKNEPGPVSKKASKIYGLPPQVFLRAMWITLGEFKKNLRERSVLAGENLSKITLQSTLFRHDFDAGEENDNGEGDQVLARNFLNQVLGGIDELLKNQIHLELGADKNKRTVAFDSYICPGEENSLLQYSKTKIAEPTFRFEVKVSGQDGYSTKREFLWALPQNHQSRLLKNLFNLTYQGYVNNKNVLPVFAIPYMSEVFKARDEDELSRLLHTALKKDFTMVDLLEVPDIDSGDRVKNLLIELSVCYQMFLQQFEQSGFFCALEHGYESLRRAFEIAYIGYLEDSGISALGPLLMKAFMIVANEKQSFPGWVWQDFLSAAVVTPLHPAVLEMLRHQHIYLCESFRNYVPKALEDATEKLFAIRRWDQVEDLA
;
A
#
# COMPACT_ATOMS: atom_id res chain seq x y z
N MET A 1 -21.52 -35.48 7.00
CA MET A 1 -21.06 -34.43 7.94
C MET A 1 -20.05 -34.97 8.98
N LYS A 2 -19.15 -35.88 8.58
CA LYS A 2 -18.11 -36.52 9.40
C LYS A 2 -17.10 -35.52 9.96
N TYR A 3 -16.61 -34.56 9.16
CA TYR A 3 -15.57 -33.62 9.58
C TYR A 3 -16.08 -32.64 10.63
N MET A 4 -17.28 -32.09 10.42
CA MET A 4 -17.97 -31.26 11.42
C MET A 4 -18.21 -32.03 12.72
N ALA A 5 -18.76 -33.24 12.64
CA ALA A 5 -19.00 -34.10 13.81
C ALA A 5 -17.70 -34.39 14.60
N ASN A 6 -16.61 -34.70 13.89
CA ASN A 6 -15.32 -34.96 14.52
C ASN A 6 -14.74 -33.71 15.19
N THR A 7 -14.91 -32.54 14.58
CA THR A 7 -14.40 -31.27 15.12
C THR A 7 -15.07 -30.92 16.44
N ILE A 8 -16.41 -30.95 16.46
CA ILE A 8 -17.20 -30.70 17.69
C ILE A 8 -16.87 -31.73 18.76
N LYS A 9 -16.84 -33.02 18.39
CA LYS A 9 -16.51 -34.11 19.31
C LYS A 9 -15.11 -33.91 19.93
N ASN A 10 -14.10 -33.67 19.10
CA ASN A 10 -12.72 -33.52 19.57
C ASN A 10 -12.56 -32.30 20.48
N PHE A 11 -13.27 -31.21 20.21
CA PHE A 11 -13.28 -30.04 21.08
C PHE A 11 -13.88 -30.35 22.46
N ILE A 12 -15.07 -30.95 22.51
CA ILE A 12 -15.73 -31.35 23.76
C ILE A 12 -14.86 -32.32 24.57
N LEU A 13 -14.25 -33.30 23.90
CA LEU A 13 -13.34 -34.24 24.55
C LEU A 13 -12.07 -33.53 25.05
N ALA A 14 -11.45 -32.64 24.29
CA ALA A 14 -10.28 -31.91 24.75
C ALA A 14 -10.56 -31.04 25.99
N GLU A 15 -11.78 -30.50 26.08
CA GLU A 15 -12.18 -29.69 27.23
C GLU A 15 -12.55 -30.49 28.47
N ALA A 16 -13.17 -31.67 28.32
CA ALA A 16 -13.73 -32.42 29.44
C ALA A 16 -12.98 -33.73 29.79
N LYS A 17 -12.30 -34.37 28.83
CA LYS A 17 -11.64 -35.66 29.03
C LYS A 17 -10.46 -35.50 29.98
N ASN A 18 -10.42 -36.31 31.05
CA ASN A 18 -9.41 -36.31 32.11
C ASN A 18 -9.33 -35.00 32.92
N LYS A 19 -10.37 -34.15 32.89
CA LYS A 19 -10.50 -32.99 33.78
C LYS A 19 -11.62 -33.23 34.79
N THR A 20 -11.46 -32.68 36.00
CA THR A 20 -12.50 -32.71 37.03
C THR A 20 -13.36 -31.46 36.98
N GLY A 21 -14.68 -31.61 36.90
CA GLY A 21 -15.60 -30.45 36.93
C GLY A 21 -16.93 -30.72 36.24
N THR A 22 -17.69 -29.65 36.03
CA THR A 22 -18.93 -29.67 35.24
C THR A 22 -18.71 -28.87 33.96
N PHE A 23 -18.90 -29.50 32.81
CA PHE A 23 -18.75 -28.87 31.49
C PHE A 23 -20.08 -28.87 30.76
N LYS A 24 -20.49 -27.69 30.29
CA LYS A 24 -21.80 -27.44 29.69
C LYS A 24 -21.63 -26.88 28.29
N PHE A 25 -22.15 -27.58 27.29
CA PHE A 25 -22.08 -27.17 25.89
C PHE A 25 -23.47 -27.11 25.26
N ILE A 26 -23.67 -26.17 24.35
CA ILE A 26 -24.92 -26.05 23.62
C ILE A 26 -24.69 -25.94 22.12
N LEU A 27 -25.46 -26.73 21.37
CA LEU A 27 -25.42 -26.81 19.92
C LEU A 27 -26.66 -26.12 19.34
N PRO A 28 -26.53 -25.40 18.21
CA PRO A 28 -27.68 -24.89 17.46
C PRO A 28 -28.50 -26.04 16.87
N SER A 29 -29.53 -25.69 16.13
CA SER A 29 -30.47 -26.63 15.48
C SER A 29 -29.85 -27.29 14.25
N TYR A 30 -28.74 -28.00 14.43
CA TYR A 30 -28.07 -28.75 13.38
C TYR A 30 -28.94 -29.89 12.82
N PRO A 31 -28.64 -30.38 11.60
CA PRO A 31 -29.39 -31.49 11.00
C PRO A 31 -29.41 -32.75 11.88
N SER A 32 -30.53 -33.49 11.85
CA SER A 32 -30.79 -34.65 12.71
C SER A 32 -29.66 -35.70 12.68
N GLY A 33 -29.09 -35.97 11.50
CA GLY A 33 -28.02 -36.94 11.32
C GLY A 33 -26.70 -36.52 11.99
N LEU A 34 -26.40 -35.22 12.01
CA LEU A 34 -25.22 -34.70 12.71
C LEU A 34 -25.38 -34.84 14.22
N LEU A 35 -26.53 -34.42 14.75
CA LEU A 35 -26.82 -34.48 16.19
C LEU A 35 -26.90 -35.92 16.72
N LEU A 36 -27.48 -36.85 15.96
CA LEU A 36 -27.46 -38.27 16.31
C LEU A 36 -26.03 -38.83 16.34
N THR A 37 -25.23 -38.51 15.31
CA THR A 37 -23.84 -38.98 15.21
C THR A 37 -22.98 -38.46 16.36
N LEU A 38 -23.17 -37.18 16.74
CA LEU A 38 -22.48 -36.57 17.88
C LEU A 38 -22.85 -37.26 19.20
N GLY A 39 -24.15 -37.43 19.47
CA GLY A 39 -24.62 -38.09 20.69
C GLY A 39 -24.03 -39.50 20.84
N LYS A 40 -24.07 -40.31 19.77
CA LYS A 40 -23.51 -41.67 19.77
C LYS A 40 -22.01 -41.68 20.03
N ARG A 41 -21.24 -40.86 19.31
CA ARG A 41 -19.77 -40.82 19.43
C ARG A 41 -19.31 -40.29 20.79
N LEU A 42 -19.97 -39.28 21.34
CA LEU A 42 -19.63 -38.75 22.66
C LEU A 42 -19.95 -39.76 23.77
N ALA A 43 -21.12 -40.41 23.72
CA ALA A 43 -21.48 -41.45 24.68
C ALA A 43 -20.48 -42.61 24.66
N GLU A 44 -20.07 -43.05 23.46
CA GLU A 44 -19.07 -44.10 23.28
C GLU A 44 -17.69 -43.68 23.81
N GLU A 45 -17.21 -42.48 23.51
CA GLU A 45 -15.89 -42.01 23.96
C GLU A 45 -15.81 -41.78 25.48
N PHE A 46 -16.87 -41.22 26.09
CA PHE A 46 -16.90 -41.01 27.54
C PHE A 46 -17.04 -42.32 28.33
N SER A 47 -17.74 -43.33 27.78
CA SER A 47 -17.82 -44.65 28.41
C SER A 47 -16.49 -45.44 28.37
N ARG A 48 -15.56 -45.06 27.49
CA ARG A 48 -14.22 -45.66 27.35
C ARG A 48 -13.13 -44.99 28.19
N VAL A 49 -13.45 -43.92 28.94
CA VAL A 49 -12.46 -43.23 29.77
C VAL A 49 -12.06 -44.12 30.95
N VAL A 50 -10.79 -44.52 30.99
CA VAL A 50 -10.24 -45.37 32.07
C VAL A 50 -9.66 -44.47 33.16
N GLY A 51 -10.03 -44.75 34.42
CA GLY A 51 -9.48 -44.06 35.59
C GLY A 51 -10.13 -42.70 35.93
N HIS A 52 -11.22 -42.32 35.25
CA HIS A 52 -12.06 -41.16 35.58
C HIS A 52 -13.54 -41.52 35.38
N ARG A 53 -14.37 -41.29 36.40
CA ARG A 53 -15.83 -41.50 36.33
C ARG A 53 -16.50 -40.29 35.70
N VAL A 54 -16.84 -40.41 34.42
CA VAL A 54 -17.50 -39.35 33.64
C VAL A 54 -18.99 -39.66 33.45
N ARG A 55 -19.86 -38.77 33.92
CA ARG A 55 -21.30 -38.81 33.59
C ARG A 55 -21.57 -37.91 32.39
N PHE A 56 -22.15 -38.48 31.33
CA PHE A 56 -22.51 -37.76 30.11
C PHE A 56 -24.03 -37.64 29.99
N ILE A 57 -24.52 -36.43 29.76
CA ILE A 57 -25.93 -36.11 29.52
C ILE A 57 -26.06 -35.44 28.15
N TYR A 58 -26.92 -36.00 27.30
CA TYR A 58 -27.23 -35.48 25.98
C TYR A 58 -28.72 -35.23 25.86
N GLY A 59 -29.11 -34.00 25.48
CA GLY A 59 -30.52 -33.59 25.37
C GLY A 59 -30.83 -32.89 24.07
N VAL A 60 -31.91 -33.28 23.39
CA VAL A 60 -32.41 -32.66 22.16
C VAL A 60 -33.73 -31.95 22.43
N ALA A 61 -33.84 -30.69 21.98
CA ALA A 61 -35.01 -29.83 22.15
C ALA A 61 -36.32 -30.45 21.67
N TYR A 62 -37.38 -30.27 22.46
CA TYR A 62 -38.72 -30.80 22.19
C TYR A 62 -39.22 -30.38 20.80
N ARG A 63 -39.17 -29.07 20.51
CA ARG A 63 -39.66 -28.48 19.26
C ARG A 63 -38.84 -28.93 18.05
N LEU A 64 -37.52 -29.03 18.20
CA LEU A 64 -36.64 -29.53 17.13
C LEU A 64 -36.96 -31.00 16.79
N GLY A 65 -37.17 -31.84 17.80
CA GLY A 65 -37.59 -33.23 17.57
C GLY A 65 -38.98 -33.34 16.92
N LYS A 66 -39.92 -32.46 17.29
CA LYS A 66 -41.24 -32.37 16.63
C LYS A 66 -41.13 -31.97 15.17
N GLU A 67 -40.29 -31.00 14.85
CA GLU A 67 -40.04 -30.58 13.47
C GLU A 67 -39.55 -31.76 12.61
N TRP A 68 -38.60 -32.56 13.10
CA TRP A 68 -38.12 -33.75 12.39
C TRP A 68 -39.19 -34.84 12.25
N HIS A 69 -40.07 -34.98 13.23
CA HIS A 69 -41.16 -35.96 13.17
C HIS A 69 -42.23 -35.56 12.16
N ASP A 70 -42.76 -34.34 12.31
CA ASP A 70 -43.94 -33.87 11.61
C ASP A 70 -43.59 -33.43 10.17
N HIS A 71 -42.47 -32.73 10.00
CA HIS A 71 -42.08 -32.06 8.75
C HIS A 71 -40.74 -32.53 8.17
N GLY A 72 -40.00 -33.38 8.88
CA GLY A 72 -38.69 -33.88 8.44
C GLY A 72 -38.73 -34.91 7.32
N THR A 73 -37.57 -35.15 6.71
CA THR A 73 -37.38 -36.20 5.69
C THR A 73 -37.52 -37.60 6.29
N SER A 74 -37.61 -38.63 5.44
CA SER A 74 -37.60 -40.03 5.91
C SER A 74 -36.35 -40.36 6.73
N ASN A 75 -35.22 -39.74 6.39
CA ASN A 75 -33.97 -39.89 7.15
C ASN A 75 -34.06 -39.18 8.51
N ASP A 76 -34.65 -37.98 8.57
CA ASP A 76 -34.86 -37.26 9.84
C ASP A 76 -35.77 -38.02 10.80
N ARG A 77 -36.86 -38.61 10.30
CA ARG A 77 -37.76 -39.45 11.11
C ARG A 77 -37.06 -40.70 11.65
N THR A 78 -36.17 -41.30 10.85
CA THR A 78 -35.36 -42.47 11.26
C THR A 78 -34.34 -42.09 12.33
N ASN A 79 -33.65 -40.96 12.14
CA ASN A 79 -32.71 -40.42 13.11
C ASN A 79 -33.42 -40.05 14.42
N PHE A 80 -34.57 -39.38 14.34
CA PHE A 80 -35.39 -39.01 15.48
C PHE A 80 -35.83 -40.23 16.29
N LYS A 81 -36.29 -41.31 15.63
CA LYS A 81 -36.61 -42.57 16.32
C LYS A 81 -35.42 -43.12 17.11
N SER A 82 -34.21 -43.03 16.55
CA SER A 82 -32.98 -43.46 17.22
C SER A 82 -32.62 -42.58 18.42
N ILE A 83 -32.85 -41.26 18.33
CA ILE A 83 -32.66 -40.30 19.43
C ILE A 83 -33.64 -40.61 20.58
N CYS A 84 -34.90 -40.91 20.27
CA CYS A 84 -35.90 -41.32 21.26
C CYS A 84 -35.52 -42.63 21.95
N GLN A 85 -35.07 -43.64 21.19
CA GLN A 85 -34.61 -44.92 21.74
C GLN A 85 -33.40 -44.78 22.68
N SER A 86 -32.57 -43.76 22.46
CA SER A 86 -31.39 -43.47 23.30
C SER A 86 -31.73 -42.63 24.54
N GLY A 87 -33.01 -42.25 24.73
CA GLY A 87 -33.46 -41.42 25.86
C GLY A 87 -33.00 -39.96 25.79
N TRP A 88 -32.57 -39.47 24.62
CA TRP A 88 -32.01 -38.11 24.47
C TRP A 88 -33.06 -37.06 24.11
N TYR A 89 -34.24 -37.48 23.66
CA TYR A 89 -35.31 -36.56 23.30
C TYR A 89 -36.01 -36.05 24.56
N ASN A 90 -36.11 -34.73 24.71
CA ASN A 90 -36.85 -34.13 25.81
C ASN A 90 -38.34 -34.04 25.44
N SER A 91 -39.13 -35.03 25.85
CA SER A 91 -40.59 -35.06 25.63
C SER A 91 -41.37 -34.02 26.44
N ASP A 92 -40.82 -33.61 27.59
CA ASP A 92 -41.53 -32.83 28.60
C ASP A 92 -41.30 -31.31 28.44
N ASN A 93 -40.59 -30.92 27.38
CA ASN A 93 -40.19 -29.55 27.04
C ASN A 93 -39.52 -28.79 28.20
N ASN A 94 -38.74 -29.49 29.02
CA ASN A 94 -38.14 -28.97 30.25
C ASN A 94 -36.60 -29.01 30.22
N LEU A 95 -36.02 -28.73 29.05
CA LEU A 95 -34.58 -28.94 28.80
C LEU A 95 -33.67 -28.09 29.68
N THR A 96 -34.19 -26.98 30.19
CA THR A 96 -33.55 -26.13 31.20
C THR A 96 -33.37 -26.82 32.55
N ASN A 97 -34.12 -27.88 32.89
CA ASN A 97 -33.87 -28.65 34.12
C ASN A 97 -32.50 -29.34 34.10
N LEU A 98 -32.01 -29.74 32.92
CA LEU A 98 -30.68 -30.32 32.77
C LEU A 98 -29.56 -29.34 33.11
N ARG A 99 -29.83 -28.02 33.14
CA ARG A 99 -28.88 -26.99 33.62
C ARG A 99 -28.54 -27.13 35.10
N ASN A 100 -29.52 -27.57 35.90
CA ASN A 100 -29.43 -27.66 37.35
C ASN A 100 -28.87 -29.01 37.82
N GLU A 101 -28.54 -29.92 36.90
CA GLU A 101 -27.86 -31.17 37.23
C GLU A 101 -26.48 -30.85 37.82
N LEU A 102 -26.26 -31.35 39.05
CA LEU A 102 -25.01 -31.22 39.77
C LEU A 102 -24.21 -32.52 39.64
N ARG A 103 -22.89 -32.38 39.52
CA ARG A 103 -21.96 -33.51 39.56
C ARG A 103 -22.11 -34.23 40.90
N LYS A 104 -22.31 -35.55 40.87
CA LYS A 104 -22.45 -36.34 42.10
C LYS A 104 -21.09 -36.48 42.81
N PRO A 105 -21.06 -36.75 44.13
CA PRO A 105 -19.80 -36.90 44.88
C PRO A 105 -18.92 -38.07 44.39
N ASP A 106 -19.52 -39.07 43.74
CA ASP A 106 -18.87 -40.25 43.18
C ASP A 106 -18.48 -40.08 41.70
N GLU A 107 -18.71 -38.92 41.11
CA GLU A 107 -18.37 -38.60 39.72
C GLU A 107 -17.19 -37.62 39.68
N ASP A 108 -16.19 -37.91 38.86
CA ASP A 108 -15.04 -37.02 38.67
C ASP A 108 -15.42 -35.86 37.73
N CYS A 109 -16.28 -36.12 36.74
CA CYS A 109 -16.66 -35.17 35.71
C CYS A 109 -18.13 -35.33 35.27
N LEU A 110 -18.84 -34.20 35.11
CA LEU A 110 -20.18 -34.13 34.52
C LEU A 110 -20.13 -33.33 33.21
N VAL A 111 -20.55 -33.95 32.11
CA VAL A 111 -20.60 -33.32 30.79
C VAL A 111 -22.05 -33.27 30.31
N ILE A 112 -22.57 -32.06 30.09
CA ILE A 112 -23.92 -31.81 29.61
C ILE A 112 -23.83 -31.16 28.23
N VAL A 113 -24.45 -31.79 27.24
CA VAL A 113 -24.52 -31.27 25.87
C VAL A 113 -25.99 -31.18 25.46
N LEU A 114 -26.45 -29.96 25.17
CA LEU A 114 -27.81 -29.69 24.73
C LEU A 114 -27.80 -29.34 23.24
N ALA A 115 -28.81 -29.76 22.49
CA ALA A 115 -28.92 -29.50 21.06
C ALA A 115 -30.27 -28.89 20.68
N GLY A 116 -30.23 -27.92 19.77
CA GLY A 116 -31.41 -27.18 19.29
C GLY A 116 -31.67 -25.88 20.04
N TYR A 117 -30.62 -25.09 20.32
CA TYR A 117 -30.73 -23.80 21.01
C TYR A 117 -31.82 -22.88 20.45
N ASP A 118 -31.96 -22.82 19.12
CA ASP A 118 -32.93 -21.98 18.43
C ASP A 118 -34.40 -22.39 18.70
N HIS A 119 -34.60 -23.57 19.27
CA HIS A 119 -35.89 -24.21 19.53
C HIS A 119 -36.22 -24.31 21.04
N ILE A 120 -35.47 -23.59 21.89
CA ILE A 120 -35.70 -23.52 23.33
C ILE A 120 -36.35 -22.16 23.66
N ASP A 121 -37.46 -22.16 24.42
CA ASP A 121 -38.24 -20.95 24.73
C ASP A 121 -37.49 -19.95 25.63
N ASP A 122 -36.74 -20.44 26.62
CA ASP A 122 -35.96 -19.62 27.55
C ASP A 122 -34.48 -19.69 27.22
N GLN A 123 -34.09 -19.03 26.14
CA GLN A 123 -32.68 -18.95 25.70
C GLN A 123 -31.80 -18.20 26.72
N GLY A 124 -32.37 -17.21 27.43
CA GLY A 124 -31.64 -16.37 28.38
C GLY A 124 -31.11 -17.13 29.59
N SER A 125 -31.76 -18.23 29.99
CA SER A 125 -31.26 -19.07 31.08
C SER A 125 -30.12 -20.00 30.71
N LEU A 126 -29.73 -20.08 29.43
CA LEU A 126 -28.66 -20.97 28.95
C LEU A 126 -27.34 -20.23 28.63
N LEU A 127 -27.23 -18.95 29.03
CA LEU A 127 -26.02 -18.14 28.84
C LEU A 127 -24.76 -18.71 29.53
N ASP A 128 -24.91 -19.59 30.52
CA ASP A 128 -23.79 -20.28 31.19
C ASP A 128 -23.23 -21.47 30.39
N PHE A 129 -23.85 -21.84 29.27
CA PHE A 129 -23.36 -22.90 28.39
C PHE A 129 -22.34 -22.35 27.39
N PHE A 130 -21.38 -23.18 27.00
CA PHE A 130 -20.47 -22.84 25.91
C PHE A 130 -21.16 -23.09 24.56
N HIS A 131 -21.39 -22.04 23.79
CA HIS A 131 -22.07 -22.10 22.49
C HIS A 131 -21.14 -22.64 21.40
N LEU A 132 -21.48 -23.79 20.83
CA LEU A 132 -20.78 -24.39 19.71
C LEU A 132 -21.54 -24.13 18.41
N ASP A 133 -21.72 -22.84 18.09
CA ASP A 133 -22.27 -22.40 16.81
C ASP A 133 -21.23 -22.44 15.68
N GLN A 134 -21.66 -22.19 14.44
CA GLN A 134 -20.75 -22.24 13.29
C GLN A 134 -19.60 -21.23 13.41
N GLN A 135 -19.84 -20.03 13.96
CA GLN A 135 -18.82 -19.00 14.09
C GLN A 135 -17.75 -19.40 15.12
N THR A 136 -18.16 -19.99 16.23
CA THR A 136 -17.28 -20.50 17.29
C THR A 136 -16.44 -21.66 16.77
N ILE A 137 -17.04 -22.58 16.01
CA ILE A 137 -16.33 -23.69 15.40
C ILE A 137 -15.30 -23.18 14.38
N TRP A 138 -15.66 -22.22 13.53
CA TRP A 138 -14.74 -21.61 12.57
C TRP A 138 -13.55 -20.92 13.25
N ASN A 139 -13.82 -20.07 14.25
CA ASN A 139 -12.79 -19.25 14.88
C ASN A 139 -11.92 -20.02 15.86
N LEU A 140 -12.52 -20.85 16.73
CA LEU A 140 -11.79 -21.53 17.80
C LEU A 140 -11.34 -22.92 17.40
N CYS A 141 -12.23 -23.74 16.82
CA CYS A 141 -11.91 -25.14 16.54
C CYS A 141 -11.05 -25.28 15.26
N LEU A 142 -11.38 -24.52 14.22
CA LEU A 142 -10.68 -24.57 12.92
C LEU A 142 -9.60 -23.50 12.76
N LYS A 143 -9.52 -22.53 13.69
CA LYS A 143 -8.56 -21.42 13.62
C LYS A 143 -8.56 -20.71 12.26
N LYS A 144 -9.76 -20.52 11.69
CA LYS A 144 -9.99 -19.91 10.37
C LYS A 144 -9.31 -20.63 9.19
N SER A 145 -9.19 -21.95 9.26
CA SER A 145 -8.64 -22.75 8.16
C SER A 145 -9.29 -24.12 8.05
N PHE A 146 -9.60 -24.55 6.83
CA PHE A 146 -10.05 -25.91 6.56
C PHE A 146 -8.90 -26.92 6.38
N LYS A 147 -7.63 -26.51 6.60
CA LYS A 147 -6.45 -27.37 6.40
C LYS A 147 -6.58 -28.71 7.13
N SER A 148 -7.07 -28.72 8.37
CA SER A 148 -7.27 -29.96 9.13
C SER A 148 -8.31 -30.89 8.51
N TRP A 149 -9.35 -30.37 7.87
CA TRP A 149 -10.36 -31.18 7.20
C TRP A 149 -9.86 -31.74 5.88
N VAL A 150 -9.14 -30.93 5.10
CA VAL A 150 -8.49 -31.36 3.86
C VAL A 150 -7.44 -32.44 4.13
N LEU A 151 -6.62 -32.27 5.16
CA LEU A 151 -5.67 -33.30 5.59
C LEU A 151 -6.38 -34.61 5.96
N ALA A 152 -7.46 -34.53 6.72
CA ALA A 152 -8.23 -35.70 7.11
C ALA A 152 -8.96 -36.38 5.95
N SER A 153 -9.28 -35.64 4.87
CA SER A 153 -9.90 -36.22 3.67
C SER A 153 -8.90 -36.93 2.76
N LEU A 154 -7.64 -36.49 2.76
CA LEU A 154 -6.58 -37.04 1.91
C LEU A 154 -5.72 -38.12 2.61
N GLN A 155 -5.89 -38.28 3.93
CA GLN A 155 -5.03 -39.08 4.80
C GLN A 155 -4.88 -40.57 4.42
N THR A 156 -5.80 -41.13 3.63
CA THR A 156 -5.81 -42.55 3.22
C THR A 156 -5.27 -42.80 1.81
N GLU A 157 -5.12 -41.79 0.96
CA GLU A 157 -5.00 -41.98 -0.50
C GLU A 157 -3.76 -41.32 -1.14
N VAL A 158 -3.11 -40.35 -0.48
CA VAL A 158 -1.99 -39.58 -1.08
C VAL A 158 -0.74 -39.64 -0.20
N ASP A 159 0.42 -39.92 -0.82
CA ASP A 159 1.73 -39.92 -0.14
C ASP A 159 2.06 -38.52 0.42
N GLN A 160 2.19 -38.42 1.74
CA GLN A 160 2.22 -37.15 2.48
C GLN A 160 3.61 -36.47 2.51
N VAL A 161 4.59 -36.99 1.76
CA VAL A 161 6.00 -36.59 1.90
C VAL A 161 6.34 -35.30 1.13
N ASP A 162 5.59 -34.92 0.09
CA ASP A 162 5.90 -33.76 -0.77
C ASP A 162 4.78 -32.71 -0.99
N GLY A 163 3.54 -32.94 -0.52
CA GLY A 163 2.34 -32.19 -0.95
C GLY A 163 1.84 -31.01 -0.09
N THR A 164 2.66 -30.43 0.80
CA THR A 164 2.17 -29.43 1.78
C THR A 164 1.60 -28.15 1.15
N SER A 165 2.12 -27.74 -0.02
CA SER A 165 1.70 -26.51 -0.73
C SER A 165 0.29 -26.65 -1.32
N GLU A 166 -0.04 -27.82 -1.84
CA GLU A 166 -1.29 -28.09 -2.56
C GLU A 166 -2.45 -28.26 -1.58
N ILE A 167 -2.19 -28.87 -0.43
CA ILE A 167 -3.14 -28.94 0.69
C ILE A 167 -3.50 -27.54 1.16
N ASP A 168 -2.53 -26.63 1.23
CA ASP A 168 -2.77 -25.23 1.60
C ASP A 168 -3.62 -24.51 0.55
N LYS A 169 -3.38 -24.75 -0.75
CA LYS A 169 -4.22 -24.20 -1.84
C LYS A 169 -5.66 -24.73 -1.78
N ILE A 170 -5.85 -26.03 -1.54
CA ILE A 170 -7.19 -26.63 -1.39
C ILE A 170 -7.90 -26.02 -0.16
N ALA A 171 -7.21 -25.86 0.96
CA ALA A 171 -7.77 -25.23 2.14
C ALA A 171 -8.15 -23.76 1.89
N GLU A 172 -7.31 -23.01 1.17
CA GLU A 172 -7.58 -21.62 0.76
C GLU A 172 -8.83 -21.53 -0.12
N VAL A 173 -9.07 -22.52 -0.99
CA VAL A 173 -10.30 -22.58 -1.79
C VAL A 173 -11.52 -22.63 -0.89
N PHE A 174 -11.60 -23.58 0.03
CA PHE A 174 -12.75 -23.69 0.93
C PHE A 174 -12.91 -22.48 1.85
N SER A 175 -11.80 -21.92 2.35
CA SER A 175 -11.83 -20.69 3.15
C SER A 175 -12.42 -19.54 2.35
N SER A 176 -12.01 -19.37 1.10
CA SER A 176 -12.54 -18.32 0.21
C SER A 176 -14.03 -18.53 -0.07
N LEU A 177 -14.48 -19.77 -0.31
CA LEU A 177 -15.89 -20.05 -0.54
C LEU A 177 -16.75 -19.73 0.70
N TYR A 178 -16.25 -20.04 1.89
CA TYR A 178 -16.92 -19.72 3.16
C TYR A 178 -16.97 -18.21 3.41
N GLU A 179 -15.86 -17.49 3.24
CA GLU A 179 -15.78 -16.04 3.44
C GLU A 179 -16.65 -15.24 2.46
N TYR A 180 -16.79 -15.72 1.21
CA TYR A 180 -17.70 -15.14 0.22
C TYR A 180 -19.17 -15.57 0.40
N GLY A 181 -19.49 -16.38 1.42
CA GLY A 181 -20.85 -16.82 1.72
C GLY A 181 -21.44 -17.79 0.68
N LEU A 182 -20.59 -18.47 -0.11
CA LEU A 182 -21.02 -19.45 -1.10
C LEU A 182 -21.31 -20.82 -0.48
N THR A 183 -20.80 -21.07 0.71
CA THR A 183 -21.02 -22.29 1.48
C THR A 183 -20.90 -22.00 2.97
N ASP A 184 -21.36 -22.94 3.79
CA ASP A 184 -21.21 -22.91 5.24
C ASP A 184 -20.34 -24.09 5.72
N LEU A 185 -20.09 -24.20 7.04
CA LEU A 185 -19.25 -25.29 7.56
C LEU A 185 -19.80 -26.67 7.24
N LEU A 186 -21.13 -26.82 7.23
CA LEU A 186 -21.79 -28.08 6.90
C LEU A 186 -21.63 -28.42 5.42
N GLY A 187 -21.80 -27.43 4.53
CA GLY A 187 -21.61 -27.56 3.10
C GLY A 187 -20.20 -28.01 2.75
N VAL A 188 -19.17 -27.41 3.37
CA VAL A 188 -17.77 -27.86 3.18
C VAL A 188 -17.58 -29.30 3.67
N SER A 189 -18.08 -29.65 4.86
CA SER A 189 -17.97 -31.02 5.37
C SER A 189 -18.65 -32.04 4.45
N ILE A 190 -19.85 -31.74 3.96
CA ILE A 190 -20.60 -32.62 3.05
C ILE A 190 -19.85 -32.75 1.71
N HIS A 191 -19.35 -31.65 1.18
CA HIS A 191 -18.64 -31.67 -0.09
C HIS A 191 -17.35 -32.49 0.00
N LEU A 192 -16.54 -32.30 1.04
CA LEU A 192 -15.34 -33.12 1.28
C LEU A 192 -15.66 -34.62 1.44
N GLU A 193 -16.86 -35.00 1.84
CA GLU A 193 -17.31 -36.40 1.90
C GLU A 193 -17.81 -36.93 0.56
N SER A 194 -18.25 -36.04 -0.33
CA SER A 194 -18.67 -36.39 -1.69
C SER A 194 -17.52 -36.48 -2.69
N LEU A 195 -16.36 -35.93 -2.34
CA LEU A 195 -15.17 -36.01 -3.19
C LEU A 195 -14.57 -37.41 -3.09
N ASP A 196 -14.47 -38.05 -4.24
CA ASP A 196 -13.78 -39.33 -4.39
C ASP A 196 -12.36 -39.07 -4.88
N PHE A 197 -11.38 -39.27 -4.00
CA PHE A 197 -9.96 -39.14 -4.32
C PHE A 197 -9.30 -40.47 -4.70
N THR A 198 -10.09 -41.56 -4.83
CA THR A 198 -9.54 -42.88 -5.14
C THR A 198 -8.82 -42.89 -6.49
N GLY A 199 -7.58 -43.37 -6.50
CA GLY A 199 -6.74 -43.45 -7.70
C GLY A 199 -5.99 -42.18 -8.10
N MET A 200 -6.04 -41.11 -7.29
CA MET A 200 -5.22 -39.91 -7.52
C MET A 200 -3.80 -40.13 -7.00
N MET A 201 -2.80 -40.00 -7.88
CA MET A 201 -1.39 -40.31 -7.58
C MET A 201 -0.65 -39.13 -6.91
N SER A 202 -1.20 -37.90 -6.99
CA SER A 202 -0.55 -36.70 -6.46
C SER A 202 -1.55 -35.70 -5.84
N SER A 203 -1.06 -34.84 -4.94
CA SER A 203 -1.83 -33.73 -4.37
C SER A 203 -2.20 -32.66 -5.40
N ASP A 204 -1.45 -32.55 -6.50
CA ASP A 204 -1.77 -31.67 -7.64
C ASP A 204 -3.01 -32.16 -8.40
N ASP A 205 -3.16 -33.48 -8.58
CA ASP A 205 -4.34 -34.06 -9.23
C ASP A 205 -5.60 -33.81 -8.40
N ALA A 206 -5.49 -33.91 -7.07
CA ALA A 206 -6.59 -33.58 -6.14
C ALA A 206 -7.01 -32.10 -6.24
N TYR A 207 -6.04 -31.19 -6.37
CA TYR A 207 -6.32 -29.78 -6.54
C TYR A 207 -6.99 -29.47 -7.89
N LEU A 208 -6.50 -30.08 -8.98
CA LEU A 208 -7.13 -29.95 -10.30
C LEU A 208 -8.56 -30.51 -10.33
N HIS A 209 -8.78 -31.66 -9.71
CA HIS A 209 -10.10 -32.26 -9.62
C HIS A 209 -11.09 -31.34 -8.90
N LEU A 210 -10.69 -30.77 -7.75
CA LEU A 210 -11.51 -29.80 -7.03
C LEU A 210 -11.86 -28.58 -7.90
N LEU A 211 -10.86 -27.98 -8.56
CA LEU A 211 -11.05 -26.80 -9.41
C LEU A 211 -11.93 -27.05 -10.63
N SER A 212 -11.99 -28.30 -11.10
CA SER A 212 -12.90 -28.71 -12.18
C SER A 212 -14.35 -28.86 -11.73
N ASN A 213 -14.60 -29.06 -10.43
CA ASN A 213 -15.92 -29.40 -9.88
C ASN A 213 -16.41 -28.37 -8.84
N LEU A 214 -16.45 -27.10 -9.23
CA LEU A 214 -16.93 -26.00 -8.37
C LEU A 214 -18.41 -25.63 -8.61
N ILE A 215 -19.12 -26.36 -9.48
CA ILE A 215 -20.51 -26.07 -9.88
C ILE A 215 -21.46 -26.12 -8.67
N ASN A 216 -21.20 -27.00 -7.70
CA ASN A 216 -21.96 -27.08 -6.45
C ASN A 216 -21.93 -25.79 -5.63
N PHE A 217 -20.90 -24.96 -5.82
CA PHE A 217 -20.75 -23.64 -5.19
C PHE A 217 -21.17 -22.49 -6.11
N LYS A 218 -21.90 -22.79 -7.19
CA LYS A 218 -22.32 -21.83 -8.24
C LYS A 218 -21.15 -21.16 -8.95
N LEU A 219 -19.99 -21.83 -8.99
CA LEU A 219 -18.79 -21.36 -9.67
C LEU A 219 -18.45 -22.27 -10.88
N PRO A 220 -17.86 -21.71 -11.95
CA PRO A 220 -17.40 -22.47 -13.10
C PRO A 220 -16.12 -23.27 -12.79
N CYS A 221 -15.69 -24.08 -13.76
CA CYS A 221 -14.35 -24.66 -13.78
C CYS A 221 -13.27 -23.55 -13.69
N MET A 222 -12.27 -23.74 -12.82
CA MET A 222 -11.18 -22.77 -12.58
C MET A 222 -9.79 -23.41 -12.54
N ILE A 223 -9.57 -24.49 -13.30
CA ILE A 223 -8.30 -25.24 -13.34
C ILE A 223 -7.07 -24.38 -13.66
N GLY A 224 -7.26 -23.21 -14.30
CA GLY A 224 -6.17 -22.27 -14.59
C GLY A 224 -5.46 -21.72 -13.35
N LEU A 225 -6.06 -21.87 -12.15
CA LEU A 225 -5.42 -21.53 -10.86
C LEU A 225 -4.26 -22.47 -10.50
N ALA A 226 -4.21 -23.69 -11.04
CA ALA A 226 -3.10 -24.62 -10.83
C ALA A 226 -1.81 -24.18 -11.58
N GLY A 227 -1.90 -23.27 -12.55
CA GLY A 227 -0.77 -22.83 -13.36
C GLY A 227 0.20 -21.87 -12.65
N SER A 228 1.51 -22.08 -12.80
CA SER A 228 2.59 -21.34 -12.13
C SER A 228 2.62 -19.82 -12.42
N ARG A 229 1.98 -19.35 -13.50
CA ARG A 229 1.91 -17.91 -13.87
C ARG A 229 0.75 -17.17 -13.20
N VAL A 230 -0.30 -17.89 -12.77
CA VAL A 230 -1.50 -17.31 -12.12
C VAL A 230 -1.42 -17.40 -10.61
N GLY A 231 -0.62 -18.35 -10.07
CA GLY A 231 -0.45 -18.64 -8.64
C GLY A 231 0.02 -17.51 -7.71
N ARG A 232 0.10 -16.25 -8.16
CA ARG A 232 0.20 -15.07 -7.28
C ARG A 232 -1.16 -14.55 -6.82
N LYS A 233 -2.25 -14.93 -7.50
CA LYS A 233 -3.61 -14.52 -7.16
C LYS A 233 -4.41 -15.75 -6.77
N GLY A 234 -4.87 -15.81 -5.52
CA GLY A 234 -5.75 -16.86 -5.02
C GLY A 234 -7.15 -16.82 -5.66
N ILE A 235 -7.93 -17.88 -5.43
CA ILE A 235 -9.28 -18.03 -6.00
C ILE A 235 -10.21 -16.87 -5.64
N GLY A 236 -10.05 -16.25 -4.45
CA GLY A 236 -10.87 -15.12 -4.00
C GLY A 236 -10.92 -13.96 -5.00
N SER A 237 -9.83 -13.72 -5.73
CA SER A 237 -9.78 -12.68 -6.77
C SER A 237 -10.63 -12.96 -8.02
N TYR A 238 -11.10 -14.20 -8.18
CA TYR A 238 -11.88 -14.67 -9.33
C TYR A 238 -13.34 -15.01 -8.99
N ILE A 239 -13.70 -15.17 -7.71
CA ILE A 239 -15.08 -15.46 -7.28
C ILE A 239 -16.06 -14.38 -7.75
N ALA A 240 -15.83 -13.12 -7.36
CA ALA A 240 -16.73 -12.02 -7.75
C ALA A 240 -16.82 -11.84 -9.28
N PRO A 241 -15.71 -11.80 -10.04
CA PRO A 241 -15.77 -11.77 -11.50
C PRO A 241 -16.52 -12.93 -12.15
N ALA A 242 -16.44 -14.14 -11.59
CA ALA A 242 -17.18 -15.30 -12.09
C ALA A 242 -18.68 -15.14 -11.85
N LEU A 243 -19.08 -14.79 -10.62
CA LEU A 243 -20.48 -14.57 -10.27
C LEU A 243 -21.10 -13.47 -11.13
N GLU A 244 -20.43 -12.31 -11.28
CA GLU A 244 -20.88 -11.20 -12.13
C GLU A 244 -20.98 -11.56 -13.62
N PHE A 245 -20.11 -12.45 -14.09
CA PHE A 245 -20.16 -12.95 -15.46
C PHE A 245 -21.38 -13.84 -15.64
N PHE A 246 -21.53 -14.90 -14.83
CA PHE A 246 -22.57 -15.92 -15.01
C PHE A 246 -23.98 -15.47 -14.58
N ASN A 247 -24.10 -14.52 -13.66
CA ASN A 247 -25.39 -13.88 -13.33
C ASN A 247 -25.78 -12.75 -14.30
N TYR A 248 -24.91 -12.47 -15.28
CA TYR A 248 -25.07 -11.46 -16.33
C TYR A 248 -25.06 -9.99 -15.85
N SER A 249 -24.76 -9.70 -14.58
CA SER A 249 -24.74 -8.33 -14.05
C SER A 249 -23.73 -7.45 -14.77
N ARG A 250 -22.58 -8.02 -15.18
CA ARG A 250 -21.52 -7.31 -15.91
C ARG A 250 -21.95 -6.81 -17.29
N PHE A 251 -22.96 -7.41 -17.89
CA PHE A 251 -23.38 -7.16 -19.28
C PHE A 251 -24.71 -6.41 -19.40
N LEU A 252 -25.27 -5.93 -18.28
CA LEU A 252 -26.46 -5.08 -18.30
C LEU A 252 -26.22 -3.78 -19.10
N GLU A 253 -25.04 -3.18 -18.95
CA GLU A 253 -24.64 -1.99 -19.71
C GLU A 253 -24.21 -2.33 -21.15
N GLN A 254 -24.80 -1.65 -22.14
CA GLN A 254 -24.48 -1.86 -23.56
C GLN A 254 -23.01 -1.58 -23.91
N GLY A 255 -22.38 -0.60 -23.25
CA GLY A 255 -20.96 -0.28 -23.45
C GLY A 255 -20.03 -1.42 -23.04
N LYS A 256 -20.35 -2.11 -21.93
CA LYS A 256 -19.59 -3.28 -21.44
C LYS A 256 -19.73 -4.46 -22.39
N ARG A 257 -20.93 -4.70 -22.94
CA ARG A 257 -21.17 -5.72 -23.99
C ARG A 257 -20.32 -5.47 -25.23
N LYS A 258 -20.42 -4.26 -25.82
CA LYS A 258 -19.62 -3.90 -27.01
C LYS A 258 -18.12 -4.08 -26.78
N THR A 259 -17.63 -3.71 -25.60
CA THR A 259 -16.21 -3.86 -25.25
C THR A 259 -15.78 -5.32 -25.15
N ALA A 260 -16.60 -6.17 -24.53
CA ALA A 260 -16.32 -7.60 -24.41
C ALA A 260 -16.30 -8.29 -25.78
N LEU A 261 -17.30 -8.01 -26.63
CA LEU A 261 -17.38 -8.53 -28.00
C LEU A 261 -16.16 -8.10 -28.84
N LYS A 262 -15.74 -6.83 -28.74
CA LYS A 262 -14.53 -6.35 -29.41
C LYS A 262 -13.28 -7.13 -28.99
N LYS A 263 -13.13 -7.46 -27.71
CA LYS A 263 -11.99 -8.24 -27.22
C LYS A 263 -12.02 -9.69 -27.68
N ILE A 264 -13.21 -10.30 -27.76
CA ILE A 264 -13.41 -11.65 -28.32
C ILE A 264 -12.94 -11.68 -29.77
N GLU A 265 -13.34 -10.71 -30.60
CA GLU A 265 -12.91 -10.63 -32.00
C GLU A 265 -11.40 -10.36 -32.13
N GLN A 266 -10.83 -9.52 -31.27
CA GLN A 266 -9.38 -9.29 -31.24
C GLN A 266 -8.58 -10.54 -30.86
N PHE A 267 -9.10 -11.37 -29.96
CA PHE A 267 -8.48 -12.64 -29.60
C PHE A 267 -8.66 -13.69 -30.70
N ARG A 268 -9.83 -13.71 -31.37
CA ARG A 268 -10.11 -14.58 -32.53
C ARG A 268 -9.05 -14.44 -33.62
N ALA A 269 -8.57 -13.24 -33.87
CA ALA A 269 -7.57 -12.97 -34.91
C ALA A 269 -6.18 -13.62 -34.67
N ILE A 270 -5.88 -14.07 -33.45
CA ILE A 270 -4.59 -14.68 -33.11
C ILE A 270 -4.71 -16.14 -32.64
N ILE A 271 -5.93 -16.69 -32.62
CA ILE A 271 -6.21 -17.98 -31.96
C ILE A 271 -5.48 -19.15 -32.62
N ASP A 272 -5.29 -19.10 -33.94
CA ASP A 272 -4.57 -20.13 -34.69
C ASP A 272 -3.07 -20.19 -34.36
N SER A 273 -2.54 -19.14 -33.71
CA SER A 273 -1.14 -19.08 -33.27
C SER A 273 -0.93 -19.50 -31.80
N GLU A 274 -2.00 -19.70 -31.01
CA GLU A 274 -1.91 -20.15 -29.62
C GLU A 274 -2.26 -21.64 -29.49
N GLN A 275 -1.32 -22.45 -28.97
CA GLN A 275 -1.64 -23.80 -28.51
C GLN A 275 -2.41 -23.72 -27.19
N ILE A 276 -3.68 -24.12 -27.21
CA ILE A 276 -4.57 -24.14 -26.03
C ILE A 276 -4.74 -25.59 -25.58
N ASP A 277 -4.49 -25.86 -24.29
CA ASP A 277 -4.67 -27.16 -23.67
C ASP A 277 -6.15 -27.59 -23.74
N SER A 278 -6.41 -28.84 -24.11
CA SER A 278 -7.78 -29.39 -24.18
C SER A 278 -8.50 -29.33 -22.84
N ARG A 279 -7.78 -29.40 -21.72
CA ARG A 279 -8.37 -29.27 -20.37
C ARG A 279 -9.00 -27.90 -20.16
N VAL A 280 -8.42 -26.84 -20.72
CA VAL A 280 -8.92 -25.45 -20.62
C VAL A 280 -10.22 -25.26 -21.41
N LEU A 281 -10.38 -26.03 -22.49
CA LEU A 281 -11.54 -25.96 -23.37
C LEU A 281 -12.77 -26.69 -22.81
N GLY A 282 -12.65 -27.52 -21.77
CA GLY A 282 -13.80 -28.27 -21.24
C GLY A 282 -14.48 -29.10 -22.34
N ASP A 283 -15.80 -28.93 -22.51
CA ASP A 283 -16.58 -29.66 -23.52
C ASP A 283 -16.46 -29.08 -24.95
N PHE A 284 -15.71 -28.00 -25.14
CA PHE A 284 -15.53 -27.39 -26.47
C PHE A 284 -14.54 -28.18 -27.32
N LYS A 285 -15.00 -28.64 -28.49
CA LYS A 285 -14.17 -29.35 -29.48
C LYS A 285 -13.09 -28.46 -30.11
N SER A 286 -13.24 -27.14 -30.06
CA SER A 286 -12.28 -26.19 -30.59
C SER A 286 -12.31 -24.85 -29.84
N PRO A 287 -11.20 -24.09 -29.86
CA PRO A 287 -11.19 -22.73 -29.32
C PRO A 287 -12.17 -21.77 -30.03
N THR A 288 -12.41 -21.98 -31.32
CA THR A 288 -13.39 -21.20 -32.09
C THR A 288 -14.81 -21.42 -31.60
N ALA A 289 -15.19 -22.66 -31.28
CA ALA A 289 -16.50 -22.97 -30.71
C ALA A 289 -16.71 -22.28 -29.35
N LEU A 290 -15.67 -22.24 -28.49
CA LEU A 290 -15.71 -21.49 -27.24
C LEU A 290 -15.97 -19.99 -27.48
N LEU A 291 -15.30 -19.37 -28.45
CA LEU A 291 -15.50 -17.95 -28.77
C LEU A 291 -16.90 -17.66 -29.32
N ASP A 292 -17.44 -18.55 -30.16
CA ASP A 292 -18.80 -18.41 -30.70
C ASP A 292 -19.85 -18.51 -29.58
N THR A 293 -19.68 -19.46 -28.65
CA THR A 293 -20.57 -19.59 -27.49
C THR A 293 -20.44 -18.43 -26.50
N LEU A 294 -19.23 -17.89 -26.28
CA LEU A 294 -19.03 -16.66 -25.50
C LEU A 294 -19.75 -15.46 -26.13
N LYS A 295 -19.70 -15.35 -27.46
CA LYS A 295 -20.38 -14.29 -28.21
C LYS A 295 -21.89 -14.40 -28.07
N ASP A 296 -22.45 -15.59 -28.28
CA ASP A 296 -23.88 -15.87 -28.11
C ASP A 296 -24.37 -15.57 -26.68
N TYR A 297 -23.58 -15.96 -25.66
CA TYR A 297 -23.91 -15.65 -24.27
C TYR A 297 -24.00 -14.13 -24.01
N ILE A 298 -23.03 -13.35 -24.49
CA ILE A 298 -22.93 -11.90 -24.24
C ILE A 298 -23.93 -11.09 -25.08
N GLU A 299 -24.30 -11.56 -26.28
CA GLU A 299 -25.28 -10.89 -27.14
C GLU A 299 -26.71 -11.22 -26.73
N ASN A 300 -27.00 -12.51 -26.54
CA ASN A 300 -28.37 -13.04 -26.45
C ASN A 300 -28.77 -13.52 -25.04
N ARG A 301 -27.86 -13.49 -24.05
CA ARG A 301 -28.07 -14.06 -22.70
C ARG A 301 -28.54 -15.52 -22.78
N SER A 302 -27.96 -16.28 -23.70
CA SER A 302 -28.33 -17.66 -24.00
C SER A 302 -28.12 -18.58 -22.78
N PRO A 303 -29.18 -19.21 -22.23
CA PRO A 303 -29.05 -20.12 -21.07
C PRO A 303 -28.23 -21.36 -21.39
N ASN A 304 -28.35 -21.90 -22.61
CA ASN A 304 -27.58 -23.06 -23.06
C ASN A 304 -26.08 -22.73 -23.16
N ALA A 305 -25.74 -21.56 -23.70
CA ALA A 305 -24.35 -21.09 -23.72
C ALA A 305 -23.81 -20.92 -22.31
N CYS A 306 -24.61 -20.41 -21.37
CA CYS A 306 -24.23 -20.25 -19.97
C CYS A 306 -23.81 -21.57 -19.32
N GLU A 307 -24.59 -22.65 -19.49
CA GLU A 307 -24.27 -23.95 -18.89
C GLU A 307 -23.01 -24.58 -19.48
N ILE A 308 -22.84 -24.54 -20.81
CA ILE A 308 -21.66 -25.10 -21.47
C ILE A 308 -20.41 -24.27 -21.10
N LEU A 309 -20.52 -22.94 -20.96
CA LEU A 309 -19.39 -22.09 -20.55
C LEU A 309 -18.89 -22.37 -19.13
N LYS A 310 -19.69 -22.99 -18.25
CA LYS A 310 -19.23 -23.38 -16.91
C LYS A 310 -18.24 -24.54 -16.94
N THR A 311 -18.20 -25.32 -18.03
CA THR A 311 -17.30 -26.47 -18.15
C THR A 311 -15.90 -26.08 -18.66
N ALA A 312 -15.78 -24.93 -19.32
CA ALA A 312 -14.50 -24.34 -19.70
C ALA A 312 -13.83 -23.57 -18.54
N ASP A 313 -12.50 -23.46 -18.57
CA ASP A 313 -11.74 -22.75 -17.53
C ASP A 313 -12.03 -21.24 -17.56
N PHE A 314 -12.71 -20.75 -16.53
CA PHE A 314 -13.06 -19.35 -16.42
C PHE A 314 -11.84 -18.44 -16.24
N ILE A 315 -10.74 -18.94 -15.68
CA ILE A 315 -9.51 -18.16 -15.49
C ILE A 315 -8.92 -17.78 -16.85
N PHE A 316 -8.89 -18.72 -17.79
CA PHE A 316 -8.53 -18.48 -19.18
C PHE A 316 -9.50 -17.49 -19.84
N ILE A 317 -10.82 -17.72 -19.75
CA ILE A 317 -11.83 -16.83 -20.32
C ILE A 317 -11.65 -15.39 -19.81
N HIS A 318 -11.50 -15.22 -18.50
CA HIS A 318 -11.39 -13.91 -17.87
C HIS A 318 -10.09 -13.20 -18.23
N ASN A 319 -8.95 -13.87 -18.11
CA ASN A 319 -7.63 -13.24 -18.24
C ASN A 319 -7.20 -13.10 -19.71
N ARG A 320 -7.41 -14.13 -20.53
CA ARG A 320 -6.88 -14.20 -21.89
C ARG A 320 -7.85 -13.65 -22.93
N ILE A 321 -9.16 -13.88 -22.75
CA ILE A 321 -10.18 -13.48 -23.73
C ILE A 321 -10.81 -12.14 -23.33
N LEU A 322 -11.54 -12.09 -22.21
CA LEU A 322 -12.31 -10.91 -21.79
C LEU A 322 -11.43 -9.73 -21.34
N ASN A 323 -10.18 -10.00 -20.99
CA ASN A 323 -9.16 -9.00 -20.68
C ASN A 323 -8.00 -9.00 -21.69
N TYR A 324 -8.24 -9.52 -22.89
CA TYR A 324 -7.25 -9.52 -23.97
C TYR A 324 -6.66 -8.12 -24.19
N LYS A 325 -5.34 -8.10 -24.36
CA LYS A 325 -4.57 -6.93 -24.77
C LYS A 325 -3.73 -7.34 -25.97
N PRO A 326 -3.87 -6.68 -27.13
CA PRO A 326 -3.08 -7.00 -28.30
C PRO A 326 -1.59 -6.87 -27.96
N ARG A 327 -0.80 -7.88 -28.34
CA ARG A 327 0.66 -7.77 -28.33
C ARG A 327 1.01 -6.64 -29.29
N LYS A 328 1.55 -5.54 -28.76
CA LYS A 328 2.05 -4.45 -29.61
C LYS A 328 3.24 -5.01 -30.40
N ASN A 329 3.09 -5.09 -31.71
CA ASN A 329 4.23 -5.24 -32.62
C ASN A 329 5.12 -3.99 -32.41
N GLU A 330 6.41 -4.24 -32.22
CA GLU A 330 7.48 -3.28 -31.86
C GLU A 330 7.42 -2.70 -30.44
N PRO A 331 8.55 -2.71 -29.68
CA PRO A 331 8.64 -2.07 -28.38
C PRO A 331 8.75 -0.55 -28.53
N GLY A 332 7.67 0.09 -29.02
CA GLY A 332 7.44 1.49 -28.75
C GLY A 332 7.03 1.67 -27.28
N PRO A 333 7.53 2.70 -26.56
CA PRO A 333 7.26 2.86 -25.15
C PRO A 333 5.75 2.93 -24.91
N VAL A 334 5.22 1.94 -24.19
CA VAL A 334 3.89 2.05 -23.61
C VAL A 334 3.97 3.20 -22.62
N SER A 335 3.51 4.39 -23.02
CA SER A 335 3.37 5.53 -22.11
C SER A 335 2.45 5.10 -20.96
N LYS A 336 3.08 4.68 -19.86
CA LYS A 336 2.41 4.56 -18.57
C LYS A 336 2.00 5.98 -18.19
N LYS A 337 0.75 6.14 -17.72
CA LYS A 337 0.24 7.41 -17.21
C LYS A 337 1.29 8.06 -16.30
N ALA A 338 1.61 9.34 -16.55
CA ALA A 338 2.66 10.06 -15.83
C ALA A 338 2.49 9.89 -14.31
N SER A 339 3.56 9.49 -13.64
CA SER A 339 3.53 9.18 -12.20
C SER A 339 3.71 10.47 -11.40
N LYS A 340 2.81 10.74 -10.46
CA LYS A 340 2.90 11.91 -9.59
C LYS A 340 3.90 11.65 -8.45
N ILE A 341 4.78 12.61 -8.19
CA ILE A 341 5.81 12.56 -7.15
C ILE A 341 5.72 13.85 -6.31
N TYR A 342 5.99 13.70 -5.01
CA TYR A 342 6.01 14.77 -4.00
C TYR A 342 7.40 14.82 -3.37
N GLY A 343 7.77 15.97 -2.79
CA GLY A 343 9.04 16.19 -2.12
C GLY A 343 9.84 17.37 -2.68
N LEU A 344 11.06 17.52 -2.18
CA LEU A 344 12.00 18.56 -2.60
C LEU A 344 12.76 18.19 -3.89
N PRO A 345 13.39 19.15 -4.58
CA PRO A 345 13.87 18.92 -5.95
C PRO A 345 14.84 17.73 -6.10
N PRO A 346 15.94 17.59 -5.32
CA PRO A 346 16.85 16.46 -5.51
C PRO A 346 16.18 15.11 -5.21
N GLN A 347 15.34 15.03 -4.17
CA GLN A 347 14.54 13.83 -3.85
C GLN A 347 13.68 13.42 -5.05
N VAL A 348 12.91 14.37 -5.60
CA VAL A 348 11.99 14.13 -6.71
C VAL A 348 12.71 13.61 -7.96
N PHE A 349 13.82 14.26 -8.35
CA PHE A 349 14.52 13.91 -9.59
C PHE A 349 15.32 12.61 -9.45
N LEU A 350 16.02 12.41 -8.32
CA LEU A 350 16.74 11.16 -8.06
C LEU A 350 15.78 9.97 -7.95
N ARG A 351 14.63 10.14 -7.28
CA ARG A 351 13.57 9.12 -7.20
C ARG A 351 12.98 8.76 -8.56
N ALA A 352 12.73 9.76 -9.41
CA ALA A 352 12.26 9.53 -10.77
C ALA A 352 13.28 8.73 -11.61
N MET A 353 14.57 9.04 -11.47
CA MET A 353 15.64 8.27 -12.11
C MET A 353 15.72 6.86 -11.58
N TRP A 354 15.65 6.67 -10.26
CA TRP A 354 15.66 5.37 -9.60
C TRP A 354 14.55 4.45 -10.14
N ILE A 355 13.32 4.98 -10.23
CA ILE A 355 12.17 4.26 -10.77
C ILE A 355 12.40 3.89 -12.24
N THR A 356 12.95 4.80 -13.03
CA THR A 356 13.14 4.59 -14.48
C THR A 356 14.28 3.60 -14.76
N LEU A 357 15.36 3.63 -13.96
CA LEU A 357 16.45 2.65 -14.00
C LEU A 357 15.98 1.24 -13.63
N GLY A 358 15.13 1.12 -12.59
CA GLY A 358 14.52 -0.16 -12.23
C GLY A 358 13.66 -0.75 -13.35
N GLU A 359 12.91 0.10 -14.07
CA GLU A 359 12.13 -0.31 -15.23
C GLU A 359 13.01 -0.70 -16.42
N PHE A 360 14.05 0.08 -16.71
CA PHE A 360 15.05 -0.22 -17.74
C PHE A 360 15.70 -1.59 -17.49
N LYS A 361 16.14 -1.85 -16.24
CA LYS A 361 16.71 -3.14 -15.85
C LYS A 361 15.74 -4.29 -16.04
N LYS A 362 14.47 -4.11 -15.62
CA LYS A 362 13.44 -5.13 -15.80
C LYS A 362 13.24 -5.48 -17.28
N ASN A 363 13.15 -4.47 -18.14
CA ASN A 363 12.91 -4.66 -19.58
C ASN A 363 14.12 -5.31 -20.28
N LEU A 364 15.35 -4.99 -19.88
CA LEU A 364 16.55 -5.64 -20.41
C LEU A 364 16.69 -7.09 -19.94
N ARG A 365 16.31 -7.40 -18.69
CA ARG A 365 16.28 -8.79 -18.20
C ARG A 365 15.30 -9.65 -19.01
N GLU A 366 14.14 -9.11 -19.38
CA GLU A 366 13.18 -9.80 -20.26
C GLU A 366 13.77 -10.09 -21.66
N ARG A 367 14.83 -9.36 -22.06
CA ARG A 367 15.60 -9.55 -23.29
C ARG A 367 16.91 -10.31 -23.08
N SER A 368 17.17 -10.85 -21.89
CA SER A 368 18.43 -11.52 -21.52
C SER A 368 19.69 -10.64 -21.67
N VAL A 369 19.56 -9.33 -21.47
CA VAL A 369 20.68 -8.36 -21.51
C VAL A 369 20.99 -7.84 -20.11
N LEU A 370 22.27 -7.78 -19.76
CA LEU A 370 22.73 -7.23 -18.48
C LEU A 370 22.63 -5.71 -18.47
N ALA A 371 21.82 -5.16 -17.57
CA ALA A 371 21.58 -3.71 -17.50
C ALA A 371 22.84 -2.91 -17.15
N GLY A 372 23.68 -3.44 -16.26
CA GLY A 372 24.97 -2.83 -15.89
C GLY A 372 25.97 -2.75 -17.03
N GLU A 373 25.86 -3.61 -18.05
CA GLU A 373 26.70 -3.61 -19.26
C GLU A 373 26.07 -2.88 -20.44
N ASN A 374 24.75 -2.62 -20.42
CA ASN A 374 24.09 -1.92 -21.51
C ASN A 374 23.87 -0.43 -21.23
N LEU A 375 23.70 0.02 -19.98
CA LEU A 375 23.41 1.43 -19.66
C LEU A 375 24.48 2.39 -20.23
N SER A 376 24.07 3.34 -21.07
CA SER A 376 24.97 4.30 -21.73
C SER A 376 24.72 5.75 -21.34
N LYS A 377 23.44 6.14 -21.18
CA LYS A 377 23.07 7.54 -20.95
C LYS A 377 21.79 7.68 -20.13
N ILE A 378 21.77 8.66 -19.23
CA ILE A 378 20.58 9.13 -18.52
C ILE A 378 20.33 10.59 -18.90
N THR A 379 19.08 10.94 -19.20
CA THR A 379 18.68 12.30 -19.54
C THR A 379 17.43 12.70 -18.76
N LEU A 380 17.51 13.85 -18.09
CA LEU A 380 16.38 14.54 -17.47
C LEU A 380 15.95 15.72 -18.33
N GLN A 381 14.66 15.81 -18.63
CA GLN A 381 14.13 16.87 -19.48
C GLN A 381 12.78 17.35 -18.94
N SER A 382 12.65 18.64 -18.67
CA SER A 382 11.36 19.24 -18.34
C SER A 382 10.56 19.59 -19.59
N THR A 383 9.22 19.57 -19.48
CA THR A 383 8.32 19.71 -20.64
C THR A 383 7.15 20.65 -20.42
N LEU A 384 6.54 20.66 -19.24
CA LEU A 384 5.37 21.52 -18.98
C LEU A 384 5.27 21.91 -17.52
N PHE A 385 5.15 23.21 -17.24
CA PHE A 385 4.74 23.71 -15.94
C PHE A 385 3.28 24.18 -15.96
N ARG A 386 2.41 23.47 -15.26
CA ARG A 386 1.02 23.90 -15.01
C ARG A 386 1.00 24.71 -13.71
N HIS A 387 0.69 26.00 -13.79
CA HIS A 387 0.85 26.93 -12.66
C HIS A 387 -0.43 27.69 -12.32
N ASP A 388 -0.48 28.23 -11.11
CA ASP A 388 -1.57 29.04 -10.54
C ASP A 388 -1.18 30.51 -10.34
N PHE A 389 -0.03 30.96 -10.88
CA PHE A 389 0.36 32.37 -10.83
C PHE A 389 -0.59 33.27 -11.61
N ASP A 390 -0.83 34.47 -11.06
CA ASP A 390 -1.71 35.48 -11.59
C ASP A 390 -1.04 36.86 -11.49
N ALA A 391 -0.70 37.46 -12.62
CA ALA A 391 -0.06 38.77 -12.75
C ALA A 391 -1.08 39.93 -12.74
N GLY A 392 -2.38 39.63 -12.78
CA GLY A 392 -3.46 40.62 -12.81
C GLY A 392 -3.95 40.97 -14.22
N GLU A 393 -5.02 41.76 -14.31
CA GLU A 393 -5.64 42.22 -15.56
C GLU A 393 -4.91 43.45 -16.15
N GLU A 394 -3.64 43.31 -16.50
CA GLU A 394 -3.00 44.19 -17.48
C GLU A 394 -3.03 43.48 -18.84
N ASN A 395 -3.26 44.23 -19.93
CA ASN A 395 -3.56 43.76 -21.30
C ASN A 395 -2.41 42.96 -21.96
N ASP A 396 -1.98 41.88 -21.33
CA ASP A 396 -0.93 41.00 -21.80
C ASP A 396 -1.53 39.60 -21.96
N ASN A 397 -1.22 38.92 -23.06
CA ASN A 397 -1.87 37.66 -23.49
C ASN A 397 -1.51 36.44 -22.59
N GLY A 398 -1.36 36.62 -21.27
CA GLY A 398 -0.83 35.66 -20.32
C GLY A 398 0.70 35.67 -20.22
N GLU A 399 1.39 36.60 -20.89
CA GLU A 399 2.86 36.73 -20.83
C GLU A 399 3.35 37.04 -19.41
N GLY A 400 2.70 37.97 -18.70
CA GLY A 400 3.01 38.26 -17.30
C GLY A 400 2.90 37.05 -16.36
N ASP A 401 1.86 36.21 -16.53
CA ASP A 401 1.70 34.98 -15.74
C ASP A 401 2.83 33.98 -16.01
N GLN A 402 3.22 33.85 -17.28
CA GLN A 402 4.31 32.98 -17.70
C GLN A 402 5.66 33.46 -17.15
N VAL A 403 5.90 34.77 -17.11
CA VAL A 403 7.10 35.35 -16.50
C VAL A 403 7.16 35.02 -15.02
N LEU A 404 6.06 35.20 -14.27
CA LEU A 404 6.01 34.83 -12.84
C LEU A 404 6.27 33.34 -12.62
N ALA A 405 5.71 32.48 -13.47
CA ALA A 405 5.90 31.04 -13.40
C ALA A 405 7.35 30.63 -13.72
N ARG A 406 7.97 31.25 -14.72
CA ARG A 406 9.38 31.06 -15.08
C ARG A 406 10.30 31.52 -13.95
N ASN A 407 10.05 32.70 -13.39
CA ASN A 407 10.84 33.24 -12.28
C ASN A 407 10.75 32.35 -11.03
N PHE A 408 9.56 31.84 -10.71
CA PHE A 408 9.39 30.86 -9.64
C PHE A 408 10.27 29.62 -9.86
N LEU A 409 10.24 29.03 -11.05
CA LEU A 409 11.07 27.85 -11.34
C LEU A 409 12.55 28.19 -11.34
N ASN A 410 12.97 29.33 -11.88
CA ASN A 410 14.37 29.76 -11.86
C ASN A 410 14.88 29.95 -10.43
N GLN A 411 14.10 30.58 -9.55
CA GLN A 411 14.48 30.78 -8.15
C GLN A 411 14.59 29.45 -7.39
N VAL A 412 13.66 28.51 -7.61
CA VAL A 412 13.63 27.24 -6.88
C VAL A 412 14.59 26.19 -7.46
N LEU A 413 14.80 26.17 -8.78
CA LEU A 413 15.56 25.12 -9.49
C LEU A 413 16.88 25.63 -10.09
N GLY A 414 17.14 26.93 -10.11
CA GLY A 414 18.36 27.49 -10.69
C GLY A 414 19.62 26.90 -10.07
N GLY A 415 20.50 26.35 -10.92
CA GLY A 415 21.70 25.60 -10.55
C GLY A 415 21.50 24.10 -10.32
N ILE A 416 20.27 23.57 -10.34
CA ILE A 416 20.03 22.14 -10.07
C ILE A 416 20.64 21.24 -11.14
N ASP A 417 20.63 21.66 -12.40
CA ASP A 417 21.19 20.89 -13.49
C ASP A 417 22.72 20.76 -13.35
N GLU A 418 23.39 21.83 -12.92
CA GLU A 418 24.82 21.83 -12.60
C GLU A 418 25.11 20.90 -11.42
N LEU A 419 24.35 21.03 -10.32
CA LEU A 419 24.48 20.15 -9.16
C LEU A 419 24.37 18.67 -9.56
N LEU A 420 23.32 18.29 -10.29
CA LEU A 420 23.10 16.91 -10.69
C LEU A 420 24.20 16.41 -11.64
N LYS A 421 24.63 17.23 -12.62
CA LYS A 421 25.73 16.89 -13.53
C LYS A 421 27.06 16.71 -12.78
N ASN A 422 27.35 17.57 -11.82
CA ASN A 422 28.60 17.54 -11.05
C ASN A 422 28.63 16.40 -10.02
N GLN A 423 27.48 15.99 -9.48
CA GLN A 423 27.44 14.98 -8.42
C GLN A 423 27.15 13.56 -8.94
N ILE A 424 26.39 13.41 -10.04
CA ILE A 424 25.99 12.10 -10.58
C ILE A 424 27.03 11.60 -11.58
N HIS A 425 28.09 10.99 -11.04
CA HIS A 425 29.15 10.33 -11.81
C HIS A 425 29.07 8.82 -11.67
N LEU A 426 28.38 8.15 -12.60
CA LEU A 426 28.22 6.70 -12.59
C LEU A 426 29.32 6.00 -13.39
N GLU A 427 30.13 5.20 -12.70
CA GLU A 427 31.11 4.30 -13.30
C GLU A 427 30.60 2.86 -13.18
N LEU A 428 30.60 2.13 -14.30
CA LEU A 428 30.12 0.75 -14.37
C LEU A 428 31.21 -0.17 -14.93
N GLY A 429 31.22 -1.44 -14.52
CA GLY A 429 32.17 -2.45 -14.99
C GLY A 429 33.29 -2.74 -13.99
N ALA A 430 34.03 -3.84 -14.22
CA ALA A 430 35.15 -4.25 -13.37
C ALA A 430 36.31 -3.24 -13.43
N ASP A 431 37.16 -3.21 -12.39
CA ASP A 431 38.20 -2.19 -12.19
C ASP A 431 39.13 -1.90 -13.38
N LYS A 432 39.30 -2.85 -14.32
CA LYS A 432 40.13 -2.69 -15.52
C LYS A 432 39.39 -2.13 -16.75
N ASN A 433 38.05 -2.15 -16.76
CA ASN A 433 37.19 -1.73 -17.88
C ASN A 433 36.02 -0.83 -17.39
N LYS A 434 36.30 0.11 -16.49
CA LYS A 434 35.29 1.06 -16.02
C LYS A 434 34.85 1.98 -17.16
N ARG A 435 33.55 2.12 -17.33
CA ARG A 435 32.93 3.06 -18.28
C ARG A 435 32.10 4.08 -17.53
N THR A 436 32.16 5.32 -17.99
CA THR A 436 31.34 6.40 -17.46
C THR A 436 30.01 6.46 -18.22
N VAL A 437 28.90 6.48 -17.49
CA VAL A 437 27.57 6.71 -18.06
C VAL A 437 27.41 8.20 -18.33
N ALA A 438 26.99 8.57 -19.54
CA ALA A 438 26.71 9.97 -19.85
C ALA A 438 25.47 10.46 -19.09
N PHE A 439 25.52 11.67 -18.54
CA PHE A 439 24.43 12.26 -17.78
C PHE A 439 24.14 13.68 -18.26
N ASP A 440 22.89 13.92 -18.69
CA ASP A 440 22.42 15.24 -19.08
C ASP A 440 21.18 15.62 -18.28
N SER A 441 21.10 16.89 -17.88
CA SER A 441 19.98 17.46 -17.14
C SER A 441 19.58 18.80 -17.72
N TYR A 442 18.29 18.93 -18.03
CA TYR A 442 17.60 20.11 -18.58
C TYR A 442 16.28 20.33 -17.82
N ILE A 443 16.37 20.50 -16.51
CA ILE A 443 15.25 20.66 -15.60
C ILE A 443 14.92 22.15 -15.39
N CYS A 444 15.92 22.99 -15.16
CA CYS A 444 15.72 24.41 -14.93
C CYS A 444 15.29 25.12 -16.22
N PRO A 445 14.43 26.15 -16.17
CA PRO A 445 14.23 27.05 -17.31
C PRO A 445 15.54 27.74 -17.69
N GLY A 446 15.90 27.72 -18.98
CA GLY A 446 17.14 28.31 -19.48
C GLY A 446 17.27 28.16 -20.99
N GLU A 447 18.30 28.75 -21.59
CA GLU A 447 18.55 28.68 -23.04
C GLU A 447 18.76 27.24 -23.53
N GLU A 448 19.37 26.40 -22.70
CA GLU A 448 19.56 24.97 -22.98
C GLU A 448 18.26 24.15 -22.94
N ASN A 449 17.18 24.71 -22.38
CA ASN A 449 15.90 24.03 -22.17
C ASN A 449 14.76 24.74 -22.89
N SER A 450 14.78 24.66 -24.23
CA SER A 450 13.78 25.26 -25.11
C SER A 450 12.44 24.51 -25.15
N LEU A 451 12.34 23.34 -24.52
CA LEU A 451 11.17 22.46 -24.58
C LEU A 451 10.14 22.73 -23.47
N LEU A 452 10.50 23.50 -22.44
CA LEU A 452 9.62 23.77 -21.31
C LEU A 452 8.51 24.75 -21.68
N GLN A 453 7.27 24.27 -21.64
CA GLN A 453 6.06 25.07 -21.85
C GLN A 453 5.39 25.46 -20.53
N TYR A 454 4.53 26.48 -20.57
CA TYR A 454 3.80 26.99 -19.41
C TYR A 454 2.30 26.98 -19.70
N SER A 455 1.49 26.56 -18.73
CA SER A 455 0.03 26.63 -18.83
C SER A 455 -0.60 27.04 -17.51
N LYS A 456 -1.48 28.05 -17.52
CA LYS A 456 -2.25 28.44 -16.34
C LYS A 456 -3.30 27.39 -15.98
N THR A 457 -3.54 27.20 -14.69
CA THR A 457 -4.67 26.45 -14.15
C THR A 457 -5.27 27.18 -12.96
N LYS A 458 -6.61 27.27 -12.92
CA LYS A 458 -7.35 27.94 -11.83
C LYS A 458 -7.93 26.97 -10.80
N ILE A 459 -8.04 25.68 -11.16
CA ILE A 459 -8.78 24.67 -10.38
C ILE A 459 -7.88 23.46 -10.07
N ALA A 460 -7.03 23.05 -11.01
CA ALA A 460 -6.19 21.87 -10.81
C ALA A 460 -4.97 22.25 -9.97
N GLU A 461 -4.45 21.29 -9.20
CA GLU A 461 -3.21 21.47 -8.47
C GLU A 461 -2.05 21.78 -9.44
N PRO A 462 -1.20 22.79 -9.15
CA PRO A 462 -0.02 23.09 -9.94
C PRO A 462 0.95 21.92 -10.01
N THR A 463 1.48 21.64 -11.20
CA THR A 463 2.35 20.50 -11.45
C THR A 463 3.47 20.84 -12.43
N PHE A 464 4.67 20.38 -12.14
CA PHE A 464 5.83 20.47 -13.01
C PHE A 464 6.10 19.10 -13.65
N ARG A 465 5.94 19.02 -14.98
CA ARG A 465 6.12 17.81 -15.77
C ARG A 465 7.52 17.72 -16.32
N PHE A 466 8.12 16.56 -16.13
CA PHE A 466 9.42 16.20 -16.68
C PHE A 466 9.45 14.73 -17.06
N GLU A 467 10.43 14.37 -17.88
CA GLU A 467 10.70 13.01 -18.32
C GLU A 467 12.10 12.57 -17.95
N VAL A 468 12.22 11.29 -17.68
CA VAL A 468 13.50 10.60 -17.54
C VAL A 468 13.64 9.62 -18.70
N LYS A 469 14.73 9.74 -19.44
CA LYS A 469 15.11 8.82 -20.51
C LYS A 469 16.40 8.11 -20.12
N VAL A 470 16.34 6.78 -20.09
CA VAL A 470 17.49 5.89 -19.87
C VAL A 470 17.76 5.15 -21.16
N SER A 471 18.97 5.30 -21.71
CA SER A 471 19.37 4.69 -22.99
C SER A 471 20.48 3.67 -22.78
N GLY A 472 20.41 2.59 -23.56
CA GLY A 472 21.43 1.54 -23.64
C GLY A 472 22.38 1.74 -24.82
N GLN A 473 23.46 0.95 -24.85
CA GLN A 473 24.40 0.89 -25.98
C GLN A 473 23.79 0.19 -27.20
N ASP A 474 22.84 -0.73 -26.97
CA ASP A 474 22.08 -1.43 -28.01
C ASP A 474 21.01 -0.56 -28.71
N GLY A 475 20.95 0.75 -28.39
CA GLY A 475 19.94 1.67 -28.89
C GLY A 475 18.57 1.55 -28.21
N TYR A 476 18.38 0.58 -27.31
CA TYR A 476 17.16 0.48 -26.53
C TYR A 476 17.08 1.62 -25.52
N SER A 477 15.90 2.20 -25.36
CA SER A 477 15.68 3.21 -24.32
C SER A 477 14.37 2.99 -23.60
N THR A 478 14.37 3.31 -22.31
CA THR A 478 13.18 3.39 -21.46
C THR A 478 12.95 4.85 -21.14
N LYS A 479 11.75 5.34 -21.45
CA LYS A 479 11.31 6.71 -21.17
C LYS A 479 10.13 6.68 -20.23
N ARG A 480 10.14 7.53 -19.21
CA ARG A 480 9.04 7.67 -18.26
C ARG A 480 8.78 9.12 -17.91
N GLU A 481 7.51 9.48 -17.86
CA GLU A 481 7.04 10.83 -17.51
C GLU A 481 6.60 10.89 -16.05
N PHE A 482 6.89 12.03 -15.43
CA PHE A 482 6.59 12.32 -14.04
C PHE A 482 5.95 13.69 -13.87
N LEU A 483 5.17 13.84 -12.81
CA LEU A 483 4.55 15.10 -12.40
C LEU A 483 5.00 15.42 -10.97
N TRP A 484 5.83 16.44 -10.81
CA TRP A 484 6.16 16.99 -9.50
C TRP A 484 5.01 17.90 -9.04
N ALA A 485 4.40 17.55 -7.90
CA ALA A 485 3.30 18.30 -7.33
C ALA A 485 3.79 19.54 -6.59
N LEU A 486 3.22 20.70 -6.91
CA LEU A 486 3.60 22.00 -6.32
C LEU A 486 2.38 22.74 -5.74
N PRO A 487 1.68 22.14 -4.76
CA PRO A 487 0.52 22.76 -4.11
C PRO A 487 0.87 24.09 -3.44
N GLN A 488 -0.13 24.86 -3.03
CA GLN A 488 0.05 26.20 -2.49
C GLN A 488 0.92 26.25 -1.23
N ASN A 489 0.85 25.21 -0.39
CA ASN A 489 1.62 25.10 0.85
C ASN A 489 2.95 24.35 0.68
N HIS A 490 3.38 24.09 -0.55
CA HIS A 490 4.61 23.34 -0.79
C HIS A 490 5.85 24.08 -0.27
N GLN A 491 6.78 23.37 0.37
CA GLN A 491 8.00 23.94 0.96
C GLN A 491 8.83 24.80 -0.01
N SER A 492 8.93 24.41 -1.28
CA SER A 492 9.62 25.24 -2.29
C SER A 492 8.98 26.63 -2.51
N ARG A 493 7.66 26.76 -2.33
CA ARG A 493 6.99 28.06 -2.37
C ARG A 493 7.29 28.85 -1.11
N LEU A 494 7.35 28.20 0.04
CA LEU A 494 7.74 28.82 1.30
C LEU A 494 9.18 29.36 1.23
N LEU A 495 10.11 28.55 0.74
CA LEU A 495 11.51 28.91 0.50
C LEU A 495 11.59 30.18 -0.35
N LYS A 496 10.99 30.17 -1.55
CA LYS A 496 10.97 31.36 -2.42
C LYS A 496 10.43 32.58 -1.69
N ASN A 497 9.30 32.45 -1.01
CA ASN A 497 8.68 33.59 -0.34
C ASN A 497 9.57 34.17 0.76
N LEU A 498 10.19 33.31 1.59
CA LEU A 498 11.13 33.73 2.64
C LEU A 498 12.31 34.52 2.05
N PHE A 499 12.95 33.97 1.02
CA PHE A 499 14.11 34.58 0.38
C PHE A 499 13.75 35.89 -0.34
N ASN A 500 12.66 35.93 -1.10
CA ASN A 500 12.22 37.14 -1.80
C ASN A 500 11.86 38.26 -0.83
N LEU A 501 11.12 37.96 0.26
CA LEU A 501 10.79 38.95 1.27
C LEU A 501 12.04 39.49 1.97
N THR A 502 13.01 38.62 2.26
CA THR A 502 14.28 39.01 2.89
C THR A 502 15.11 39.88 1.93
N TYR A 503 15.23 39.48 0.67
CA TYR A 503 15.93 40.25 -0.36
C TYR A 503 15.30 41.64 -0.56
N GLN A 504 13.97 41.72 -0.65
CA GLN A 504 13.25 42.99 -0.69
C GLN A 504 13.49 43.84 0.56
N GLY A 505 13.54 43.20 1.74
CA GLY A 505 13.91 43.84 2.99
C GLY A 505 15.29 44.51 2.90
N TYR A 506 16.28 43.85 2.31
CA TYR A 506 17.61 44.42 2.11
C TYR A 506 17.65 45.52 1.05
N VAL A 507 16.92 45.38 -0.05
CA VAL A 507 16.86 46.45 -1.07
C VAL A 507 16.34 47.78 -0.48
N ASN A 508 15.44 47.69 0.51
CA ASN A 508 14.82 48.84 1.16
C ASN A 508 15.62 49.39 2.37
N ASN A 509 16.61 48.67 2.89
CA ASN A 509 17.36 49.01 4.09
C ASN A 509 18.88 48.99 3.83
N LYS A 510 19.71 49.38 4.81
CA LYS A 510 21.19 49.30 4.69
C LYS A 510 21.71 47.91 5.10
N ASN A 511 23.00 47.79 5.45
CA ASN A 511 23.59 46.56 5.98
C ASN A 511 22.94 46.15 7.31
N VAL A 512 21.86 45.36 7.21
CA VAL A 512 21.05 44.87 8.33
C VAL A 512 21.54 43.51 8.82
N LEU A 513 21.66 43.30 10.14
CA LEU A 513 21.73 41.95 10.72
C LEU A 513 20.31 41.51 11.07
N PRO A 514 19.69 40.60 10.31
CA PRO A 514 18.25 40.46 10.35
C PRO A 514 17.83 39.51 11.47
N VAL A 515 16.74 39.84 12.13
CA VAL A 515 15.85 38.87 12.76
C VAL A 515 14.46 39.07 12.17
N PHE A 516 13.78 37.97 11.86
CA PHE A 516 12.49 38.01 11.20
C PHE A 516 11.39 37.85 12.22
N ALA A 517 10.32 38.60 12.10
CA ALA A 517 9.21 38.53 13.02
C ALA A 517 7.91 38.26 12.25
N ILE A 518 7.10 37.35 12.79
CA ILE A 518 5.78 37.00 12.25
C ILE A 518 4.70 36.95 13.36
N PRO A 519 3.41 37.12 13.00
CA PRO A 519 2.30 36.85 13.88
C PRO A 519 2.07 35.33 14.03
N TYR A 520 1.23 34.95 15.00
CA TYR A 520 0.73 33.58 15.16
C TYR A 520 1.79 32.51 15.43
N MET A 521 2.91 32.90 16.05
CA MET A 521 3.99 31.95 16.37
C MET A 521 3.47 30.79 17.24
N SER A 522 2.55 31.06 18.17
CA SER A 522 1.99 30.01 19.04
C SER A 522 1.23 28.92 18.27
N GLU A 523 0.58 29.31 17.17
CA GLU A 523 -0.19 28.45 16.28
C GLU A 523 0.73 27.61 15.41
N VAL A 524 1.83 28.19 14.93
CA VAL A 524 2.88 27.47 14.18
C VAL A 524 3.39 26.27 14.99
N PHE A 525 3.63 26.44 16.30
CA PHE A 525 4.04 25.34 17.19
C PHE A 525 2.93 24.35 17.54
N LYS A 526 1.67 24.64 17.20
CA LYS A 526 0.51 23.74 17.38
C LYS A 526 0.16 22.96 16.12
N ALA A 527 0.91 23.14 15.03
CA ALA A 527 0.71 22.40 13.79
C ALA A 527 0.81 20.88 14.01
N ARG A 528 -0.10 20.12 13.40
CA ARG A 528 -0.16 18.65 13.54
C ARG A 528 0.79 17.92 12.60
N ASP A 529 1.06 18.53 11.45
CA ASP A 529 1.90 17.98 10.39
C ASP A 529 2.59 19.10 9.60
N GLU A 530 3.46 18.69 8.68
CA GLU A 530 4.28 19.57 7.85
C GLU A 530 3.46 20.46 6.90
N ASP A 531 2.32 19.97 6.41
CA ASP A 531 1.47 20.71 5.48
C ASP A 531 0.71 21.82 6.21
N GLU A 532 0.19 21.52 7.42
CA GLU A 532 -0.39 22.51 8.32
C GLU A 532 0.65 23.55 8.77
N LEU A 533 1.87 23.12 9.11
CA LEU A 533 2.97 24.02 9.45
C LEU A 533 3.27 24.99 8.30
N SER A 534 3.43 24.46 7.09
CA SER A 534 3.72 25.26 5.89
C SER A 534 2.58 26.23 5.57
N ARG A 535 1.32 25.79 5.72
CA ARG A 535 0.13 26.64 5.55
C ARG A 535 0.11 27.80 6.56
N LEU A 536 0.40 27.52 7.84
CA LEU A 536 0.42 28.52 8.90
C LEU A 536 1.54 29.54 8.67
N LEU A 537 2.75 29.09 8.33
CA LEU A 537 3.86 29.97 7.99
C LEU A 537 3.55 30.83 6.76
N HIS A 538 3.00 30.25 5.69
CA HIS A 538 2.55 31.01 4.52
C HIS A 538 1.52 32.09 4.88
N THR A 539 0.59 31.77 5.79
CA THR A 539 -0.44 32.71 6.24
C THR A 539 0.18 33.84 7.07
N ALA A 540 1.10 33.51 7.97
CA ALA A 540 1.79 34.48 8.82
C ALA A 540 2.66 35.44 7.98
N LEU A 541 3.44 34.90 7.03
CA LEU A 541 4.29 35.69 6.12
C LEU A 541 3.49 36.65 5.24
N LYS A 542 2.30 36.26 4.78
CA LYS A 542 1.42 37.12 4.00
C LYS A 542 0.76 38.22 4.82
N LYS A 543 0.53 37.97 6.12
CA LYS A 543 -0.19 38.91 6.98
C LYS A 543 0.73 40.03 7.46
N ASP A 544 1.84 39.68 8.09
CA ASP A 544 2.74 40.66 8.72
C ASP A 544 4.14 40.04 8.90
N PHE A 545 5.02 40.28 7.94
CA PHE A 545 6.42 39.86 8.00
C PHE A 545 7.29 41.10 8.16
N THR A 546 8.03 41.15 9.26
CA THR A 546 8.93 42.28 9.55
C THR A 546 10.37 41.79 9.70
N MET A 547 11.28 42.46 8.99
CA MET A 547 12.72 42.30 9.18
C MET A 547 13.19 43.38 10.15
N VAL A 548 13.70 42.97 11.32
CA VAL A 548 14.25 43.87 12.34
C VAL A 548 15.77 43.87 12.24
N ASP A 549 16.37 45.05 12.23
CA ASP A 549 17.82 45.19 12.26
C ASP A 549 18.37 45.15 13.68
N LEU A 550 19.14 44.10 13.95
CA LEU A 550 19.82 43.91 15.23
C LEU A 550 21.00 44.88 15.42
N LEU A 551 21.52 45.52 14.37
CA LEU A 551 22.64 46.46 14.46
C LEU A 551 22.22 47.92 14.70
N GLU A 552 20.93 48.25 14.55
CA GLU A 552 20.38 49.59 14.80
C GLU A 552 19.77 49.74 16.21
N VAL A 553 19.89 48.71 17.05
CA VAL A 553 19.38 48.73 18.43
C VAL A 553 20.18 49.74 19.27
N PRO A 554 19.53 50.53 20.15
CA PRO A 554 20.22 51.43 21.06
C PRO A 554 21.20 50.68 21.95
N ASP A 555 22.24 51.38 22.41
CA ASP A 555 23.26 50.91 23.37
C ASP A 555 24.33 49.93 22.80
N ILE A 556 24.45 49.83 21.48
CA ILE A 556 25.59 49.15 20.84
C ILE A 556 26.84 50.03 20.89
N ASP A 557 27.91 49.56 21.52
CA ASP A 557 29.21 50.23 21.52
C ASP A 557 29.79 50.30 20.09
N SER A 558 30.17 51.50 19.67
CA SER A 558 30.80 51.73 18.36
C SER A 558 32.24 51.23 18.29
N GLY A 559 32.89 51.03 19.43
CA GLY A 559 34.24 50.44 19.55
C GLY A 559 34.27 48.92 19.60
N ASP A 560 33.11 48.24 19.67
CA ASP A 560 33.05 46.78 19.72
C ASP A 560 33.55 46.16 18.40
N ARG A 561 34.63 45.38 18.47
CA ARG A 561 35.23 44.69 17.32
C ARG A 561 34.23 43.75 16.64
N VAL A 562 33.39 43.07 17.42
CA VAL A 562 32.41 42.09 16.93
C VAL A 562 31.39 42.76 16.01
N LYS A 563 31.05 44.03 16.26
CA LYS A 563 30.13 44.80 15.39
C LYS A 563 30.56 44.82 13.92
N ASN A 564 31.85 45.00 13.67
CA ASN A 564 32.37 45.04 12.29
C ASN A 564 32.27 43.67 11.61
N LEU A 565 32.49 42.58 12.35
CA LEU A 565 32.32 41.21 11.85
C LEU A 565 30.85 40.93 11.48
N LEU A 566 29.90 41.46 12.26
CA LEU A 566 28.47 41.33 11.96
C LEU A 566 28.03 42.13 10.73
N ILE A 567 28.64 43.30 10.50
CA ILE A 567 28.43 44.07 9.26
C ILE A 567 28.94 43.28 8.06
N GLU A 568 30.13 42.67 8.16
CA GLU A 568 30.68 41.83 7.09
C GLU A 568 29.78 40.62 6.81
N LEU A 569 29.30 39.95 7.86
CA LEU A 569 28.31 38.87 7.76
C LEU A 569 27.03 39.33 7.03
N SER A 570 26.51 40.51 7.36
CA SER A 570 25.35 41.09 6.67
C SER A 570 25.61 41.30 5.17
N VAL A 571 26.79 41.80 4.80
CA VAL A 571 27.19 42.00 3.40
C VAL A 571 27.27 40.67 2.65
N CYS A 572 27.93 39.66 3.21
CA CYS A 572 28.02 38.33 2.60
C CYS A 572 26.63 37.67 2.45
N TYR A 573 25.73 37.91 3.41
CA TYR A 573 24.36 37.43 3.33
C TYR A 573 23.57 38.10 2.20
N GLN A 574 23.70 39.41 2.02
CA GLN A 574 23.10 40.15 0.90
C GLN A 574 23.60 39.63 -0.45
N MET A 575 24.90 39.38 -0.59
CA MET A 575 25.48 38.81 -1.81
C MET A 575 24.90 37.43 -2.11
N PHE A 576 24.72 36.59 -1.09
CA PHE A 576 24.06 35.29 -1.25
C PHE A 576 22.61 35.43 -1.75
N LEU A 577 21.83 36.35 -1.15
CA LEU A 577 20.44 36.60 -1.56
C LEU A 577 20.35 37.15 -2.99
N GLN A 578 21.28 38.03 -3.36
CA GLN A 578 21.36 38.55 -4.73
C GLN A 578 21.62 37.43 -5.74
N GLN A 579 22.51 36.50 -5.41
CA GLN A 579 22.78 35.35 -6.26
C GLN A 579 21.57 34.41 -6.34
N PHE A 580 20.86 34.20 -5.24
CA PHE A 580 19.59 33.47 -5.24
C PHE A 580 18.57 34.12 -6.19
N GLU A 581 18.43 35.44 -6.14
CA GLU A 581 17.47 36.17 -6.97
C GLU A 581 17.82 36.08 -8.46
N GLN A 582 19.10 36.18 -8.81
CA GLN A 582 19.58 36.20 -10.18
C GLN A 582 19.69 34.82 -10.82
N SER A 583 20.15 33.82 -10.06
CA SER A 583 20.59 32.52 -10.60
C SER A 583 19.94 31.31 -9.92
N GLY A 584 19.13 31.54 -8.89
CA GLY A 584 18.37 30.51 -8.19
C GLY A 584 19.12 29.85 -7.04
N PHE A 585 18.37 29.03 -6.29
CA PHE A 585 18.77 28.50 -5.00
C PHE A 585 19.99 27.58 -5.03
N PHE A 586 20.05 26.62 -5.95
CA PHE A 586 21.17 25.68 -6.01
C PHE A 586 22.44 26.37 -6.51
N CYS A 587 22.32 27.34 -7.41
CA CYS A 587 23.46 28.16 -7.85
C CYS A 587 24.02 29.00 -6.68
N ALA A 588 23.15 29.65 -5.90
CA ALA A 588 23.56 30.38 -4.70
C ALA A 588 24.23 29.47 -3.66
N LEU A 589 23.70 28.26 -3.44
CA LEU A 589 24.30 27.29 -2.53
C LEU A 589 25.68 26.79 -2.97
N GLU A 590 25.88 26.59 -4.27
CA GLU A 590 27.15 26.08 -4.80
C GLU A 590 28.23 27.17 -4.77
N HIS A 591 27.90 28.35 -5.29
CA HIS A 591 28.90 29.38 -5.61
C HIS A 591 28.91 30.55 -4.61
N GLY A 592 27.79 30.85 -3.96
CA GLY A 592 27.66 32.00 -3.05
C GLY A 592 27.79 31.67 -1.56
N TYR A 593 27.46 30.42 -1.18
CA TYR A 593 27.35 30.03 0.22
C TYR A 593 28.68 30.05 0.98
N GLU A 594 29.80 29.68 0.34
CA GLU A 594 31.08 29.55 1.04
C GLU A 594 31.58 30.86 1.65
N SER A 595 31.35 31.98 0.98
CA SER A 595 31.67 33.31 1.52
C SER A 595 30.81 33.65 2.74
N LEU A 596 29.51 33.35 2.67
CA LEU A 596 28.59 33.51 3.80
C LEU A 596 28.97 32.62 4.99
N ARG A 597 29.29 31.34 4.74
CA ARG A 597 29.72 30.38 5.76
C ARG A 597 30.95 30.90 6.51
N ARG A 598 31.96 31.39 5.79
CA ARG A 598 33.18 31.96 6.39
C ARG A 598 32.89 33.19 7.24
N ALA A 599 32.12 34.13 6.71
CA ALA A 599 31.76 35.33 7.47
C ALA A 599 30.96 34.98 8.74
N PHE A 600 30.07 33.98 8.64
CA PHE A 600 29.30 33.47 9.78
C PHE A 600 30.21 32.84 10.84
N GLU A 601 31.14 31.97 10.42
CA GLU A 601 32.12 31.33 11.30
C GLU A 601 33.04 32.36 11.98
N ILE A 602 33.57 33.32 11.22
CA ILE A 602 34.43 34.40 11.74
C ILE A 602 33.68 35.25 12.77
N ALA A 603 32.41 35.61 12.52
CA ALA A 603 31.63 36.40 13.45
C ALA A 603 31.40 35.68 14.78
N TYR A 604 31.09 34.37 14.73
CA TYR A 604 30.90 33.56 15.94
C TYR A 604 32.20 33.31 16.70
N ILE A 605 33.30 32.98 16.01
CA ILE A 605 34.61 32.81 16.65
C ILE A 605 35.08 34.14 17.27
N GLY A 606 34.96 35.25 16.54
CA GLY A 606 35.33 36.57 17.04
C GLY A 606 34.52 36.98 18.26
N TYR A 607 33.22 36.65 18.31
CA TYR A 607 32.43 36.84 19.53
C TYR A 607 32.92 35.95 20.68
N LEU A 608 33.24 34.67 20.44
CA LEU A 608 33.72 33.78 21.50
C LEU A 608 35.04 34.28 22.11
N GLU A 609 35.96 34.78 21.29
CA GLU A 609 37.21 35.41 21.74
C GLU A 609 36.95 36.64 22.63
N ASP A 610 35.99 37.47 22.25
CA ASP A 610 35.68 38.73 22.94
C ASP A 610 34.51 38.60 23.93
N SER A 611 34.06 37.39 24.26
CA SER A 611 32.81 37.13 24.99
C SER A 611 32.74 37.76 26.38
N GLY A 612 33.90 38.05 27.00
CA GLY A 612 33.98 38.75 28.29
C GLY A 612 33.86 40.28 28.20
N ILE A 613 33.91 40.84 26.99
CA ILE A 613 33.95 42.30 26.73
C ILE A 613 32.81 42.73 25.80
N SER A 614 32.45 41.91 24.80
CA SER A 614 31.36 42.20 23.87
C SER A 614 29.99 41.78 24.43
N ALA A 615 29.03 42.72 24.41
CA ALA A 615 27.65 42.48 24.81
C ALA A 615 26.76 41.95 23.66
N LEU A 616 27.30 41.71 22.47
CA LEU A 616 26.52 41.41 21.25
C LEU A 616 26.07 39.95 21.13
N GLY A 617 26.44 39.08 22.06
CA GLY A 617 26.07 37.66 22.07
C GLY A 617 24.57 37.40 21.88
N PRO A 618 23.67 38.07 22.63
CA PRO A 618 22.23 37.87 22.50
C PRO A 618 21.70 38.24 21.11
N LEU A 619 22.32 39.19 20.40
CA LEU A 619 21.91 39.58 19.04
C LEU A 619 22.34 38.50 18.05
N LEU A 620 23.60 38.07 18.16
CA LEU A 620 24.18 37.04 17.30
C LEU A 620 23.37 35.72 17.35
N MET A 621 22.97 35.29 18.54
CA MET A 621 22.17 34.06 18.74
C MET A 621 20.75 34.15 18.18
N LYS A 622 20.23 35.36 17.94
CA LYS A 622 18.89 35.58 17.36
C LYS A 622 18.91 35.84 15.85
N ALA A 623 20.08 36.18 15.32
CA ALA A 623 20.22 36.53 13.91
C ALA A 623 19.69 35.40 13.00
N PHE A 624 19.04 35.79 11.92
CA PHE A 624 18.43 34.94 10.90
C PHE A 624 17.27 34.03 11.38
N MET A 625 16.86 34.10 12.64
CA MET A 625 15.71 33.36 13.16
C MET A 625 14.39 34.06 12.86
N ILE A 626 13.29 33.29 12.87
CA ILE A 626 11.93 33.83 12.92
C ILE A 626 11.43 33.84 14.37
N VAL A 627 10.98 35.00 14.86
CA VAL A 627 10.44 35.23 16.22
C VAL A 627 9.00 35.76 16.17
N ALA A 628 8.34 35.84 17.33
CA ALA A 628 6.99 36.39 17.44
C ALA A 628 6.98 37.93 17.36
N ASN A 629 6.07 38.51 16.57
CA ASN A 629 5.89 39.98 16.46
C ASN A 629 5.61 40.65 17.81
N GLU A 630 4.94 39.97 18.73
CA GLU A 630 4.60 40.49 20.08
C GLU A 630 5.83 40.93 20.87
N LYS A 631 7.02 40.39 20.56
CA LYS A 631 8.28 40.79 21.20
C LYS A 631 8.73 42.19 20.79
N GLN A 632 8.36 42.66 19.60
CA GLN A 632 8.70 44.00 19.13
C GLN A 632 8.06 45.10 19.98
N SER A 633 6.98 44.80 20.72
CA SER A 633 6.31 45.76 21.61
C SER A 633 7.14 46.13 22.85
N PHE A 634 8.22 45.39 23.15
CA PHE A 634 9.10 45.65 24.29
C PHE A 634 10.54 45.96 23.81
N PRO A 635 11.03 47.21 23.81
CA PRO A 635 12.29 47.60 23.16
C PRO A 635 13.55 46.80 23.58
N GLY A 636 13.61 46.34 24.83
CA GLY A 636 14.75 45.58 25.36
C GLY A 636 14.77 44.09 25.00
N TRP A 637 13.81 43.59 24.22
CA TRP A 637 13.68 42.16 23.91
C TRP A 637 14.91 41.59 23.18
N VAL A 638 15.57 42.43 22.38
CA VAL A 638 16.74 42.04 21.60
C VAL A 638 17.92 41.67 22.50
N TRP A 639 18.02 42.32 23.67
CA TRP A 639 19.05 42.09 24.67
C TRP A 639 18.76 40.93 25.63
N GLN A 640 17.58 40.30 25.54
CA GLN A 640 17.25 39.16 26.42
C GLN A 640 18.04 37.92 26.02
N ASP A 641 18.68 37.26 26.98
CA ASP A 641 19.42 36.01 26.73
C ASP A 641 18.51 34.83 26.37
N PHE A 642 17.19 34.96 26.57
CA PHE A 642 16.21 33.91 26.33
C PHE A 642 15.14 34.32 25.32
N LEU A 643 14.71 33.35 24.51
CA LEU A 643 13.53 33.47 23.66
C LEU A 643 12.50 32.41 24.05
N SER A 644 11.26 32.84 24.31
CA SER A 644 10.14 31.93 24.56
C SER A 644 9.82 30.96 23.41
N ALA A 645 10.05 31.38 22.16
CA ALA A 645 9.84 30.61 20.95
C ALA A 645 10.61 31.27 19.78
N ALA A 646 11.15 30.45 18.89
CA ALA A 646 11.78 30.86 17.63
C ALA A 646 11.74 29.69 16.63
N VAL A 647 11.67 30.00 15.34
CA VAL A 647 11.73 29.03 14.24
C VAL A 647 12.98 29.30 13.41
N VAL A 648 13.78 28.27 13.19
CA VAL A 648 14.95 28.33 12.30
C VAL A 648 14.52 27.81 10.94
N THR A 649 14.72 28.60 9.90
CA THR A 649 14.35 28.27 8.51
C THR A 649 15.58 28.26 7.61
N PRO A 650 15.45 27.95 6.31
CA PRO A 650 16.56 28.07 5.36
C PRO A 650 17.14 29.49 5.22
N LEU A 651 16.57 30.52 5.86
CA LEU A 651 17.21 31.83 5.98
C LEU A 651 18.47 31.79 6.87
N HIS A 652 18.60 30.82 7.77
CA HIS A 652 19.74 30.73 8.68
C HIS A 652 20.95 30.06 8.00
N PRO A 653 22.16 30.65 8.06
CA PRO A 653 23.36 30.12 7.39
C PRO A 653 23.70 28.66 7.73
N ALA A 654 23.53 28.24 8.98
CA ALA A 654 23.74 26.84 9.38
C ALA A 654 22.72 25.85 8.77
N VAL A 655 21.48 26.29 8.51
CA VAL A 655 20.47 25.45 7.85
C VAL A 655 20.79 25.31 6.36
N LEU A 656 21.32 26.35 5.72
CA LEU A 656 21.84 26.25 4.36
C LEU A 656 22.98 25.24 4.25
N GLU A 657 23.85 25.15 5.26
CA GLU A 657 24.89 24.12 5.34
C GLU A 657 24.29 22.72 5.36
N MET A 658 23.30 22.52 6.23
CA MET A 658 22.60 21.25 6.38
C MET A 658 21.93 20.84 5.07
N LEU A 659 21.22 21.75 4.41
CA LEU A 659 20.57 21.48 3.11
C LEU A 659 21.58 21.13 2.03
N ARG A 660 22.71 21.84 1.96
CA ARG A 660 23.79 21.53 1.02
C ARG A 660 24.32 20.11 1.23
N HIS A 661 24.63 19.73 2.47
CA HIS A 661 25.08 18.37 2.80
C HIS A 661 24.02 17.31 2.51
N GLN A 662 22.75 17.59 2.80
CA GLN A 662 21.63 16.70 2.48
C GLN A 662 21.54 16.42 0.97
N HIS A 663 21.64 17.47 0.14
CA HIS A 663 21.61 17.32 -1.32
C HIS A 663 22.80 16.50 -1.85
N ILE A 664 24.01 16.75 -1.32
CA ILE A 664 25.21 16.00 -1.68
C ILE A 664 25.05 14.54 -1.27
N TYR A 665 24.63 14.26 -0.04
CA TYR A 665 24.40 12.92 0.48
C TYR A 665 23.41 12.12 -0.39
N LEU A 666 22.31 12.74 -0.83
CA LEU A 666 21.35 12.10 -1.73
C LEU A 666 21.99 11.74 -3.07
N CYS A 667 22.76 12.65 -3.68
CA CYS A 667 23.43 12.42 -4.95
C CYS A 667 24.52 11.35 -4.84
N GLU A 668 25.34 11.38 -3.79
CA GLU A 668 26.37 10.38 -3.51
C GLU A 668 25.76 9.01 -3.23
N SER A 669 24.67 8.96 -2.46
CA SER A 669 23.92 7.72 -2.21
C SER A 669 23.38 7.15 -3.52
N PHE A 670 22.80 7.98 -4.39
CA PHE A 670 22.38 7.56 -5.73
C PHE A 670 23.56 6.97 -6.52
N ARG A 671 24.68 7.68 -6.58
CA ARG A 671 25.91 7.25 -7.24
C ARG A 671 26.41 5.90 -6.72
N ASN A 672 26.33 5.65 -5.42
CA ASN A 672 26.82 4.44 -4.76
C ASN A 672 25.87 3.25 -4.90
N TYR A 673 24.56 3.49 -4.86
CA TYR A 673 23.56 2.41 -4.89
C TYR A 673 23.18 1.98 -6.30
N VAL A 674 23.22 2.87 -7.30
CA VAL A 674 22.83 2.53 -8.67
C VAL A 674 23.69 1.42 -9.28
N PRO A 675 25.05 1.46 -9.23
CA PRO A 675 25.88 0.38 -9.76
C PRO A 675 25.56 -0.98 -9.11
N LYS A 676 25.49 -1.02 -7.77
CA LYS A 676 25.10 -2.22 -7.01
C LYS A 676 23.72 -2.73 -7.42
N ALA A 677 22.77 -1.82 -7.59
CA ALA A 677 21.42 -2.11 -8.02
C ALA A 677 21.35 -2.60 -9.47
N LEU A 678 22.26 -2.21 -10.35
CA LEU A 678 22.34 -2.69 -11.73
C LEU A 678 22.98 -4.09 -11.83
N GLU A 679 23.96 -4.39 -10.98
CA GLU A 679 24.68 -5.67 -10.93
C GLU A 679 23.88 -6.82 -10.30
N ASP A 680 22.93 -6.52 -9.41
CA ASP A 680 22.12 -7.55 -8.75
C ASP A 680 21.35 -8.43 -9.75
N ALA A 681 21.12 -9.71 -9.44
CA ALA A 681 20.36 -10.60 -10.33
C ALA A 681 18.88 -10.19 -10.46
N THR A 682 18.35 -9.42 -9.52
CA THR A 682 16.95 -9.01 -9.42
C THR A 682 16.76 -7.51 -9.49
N GLU A 683 15.54 -7.08 -9.78
CA GLU A 683 15.09 -5.68 -9.71
C GLU A 683 14.76 -5.24 -8.29
N LYS A 684 14.87 -6.12 -7.28
CA LYS A 684 14.46 -5.85 -5.90
C LYS A 684 15.25 -4.72 -5.26
N LEU A 685 16.50 -4.50 -5.70
CA LEU A 685 17.29 -3.37 -5.22
C LEU A 685 16.70 -2.03 -5.68
N PHE A 686 16.06 -1.95 -6.85
CA PHE A 686 15.35 -0.75 -7.32
C PHE A 686 13.94 -0.58 -6.73
N ALA A 687 13.59 -1.30 -5.65
CA ALA A 687 12.33 -1.08 -4.97
C ALA A 687 12.28 0.35 -4.41
N ILE A 688 11.14 1.03 -4.60
CA ILE A 688 10.92 2.42 -4.15
C ILE A 688 11.18 2.55 -2.64
N ARG A 689 10.71 1.58 -1.83
CA ARG A 689 10.94 1.56 -0.37
C ARG A 689 12.40 1.65 0.05
N ARG A 690 13.35 1.20 -0.78
CA ARG A 690 14.78 1.31 -0.48
C ARG A 690 15.32 2.71 -0.73
N TRP A 691 14.78 3.39 -1.73
CA TRP A 691 15.11 4.79 -1.97
C TRP A 691 14.46 5.68 -0.90
N ASP A 692 13.21 5.41 -0.54
CA ASP A 692 12.54 6.11 0.56
C ASP A 692 13.36 6.00 1.86
N GLN A 693 13.98 4.86 2.16
CA GLN A 693 14.91 4.71 3.31
C GLN A 693 16.18 5.57 3.24
N VAL A 694 16.70 5.84 2.04
CA VAL A 694 17.85 6.73 1.85
C VAL A 694 17.41 8.17 2.06
N GLU A 695 16.23 8.54 1.55
CA GLU A 695 15.61 9.86 1.76
C GLU A 695 15.32 10.10 3.25
N ASP A 696 14.85 9.09 4.00
CA ASP A 696 14.58 9.19 5.45
C ASP A 696 15.87 9.40 6.29
N LEU A 697 17.04 9.01 5.76
CA LEU A 697 18.34 9.19 6.42
C LEU A 697 19.01 10.53 6.10
N ALA A 698 18.51 11.23 5.09
CA ALA A 698 19.05 12.50 4.59
C ALA A 698 18.43 13.67 5.36
#